data_AF-A0A2S6QBH1-F1
#
_entry.id   AF-A0A2S6QBH1-F1
#
_cell.length_a   1.000
_cell.length_b   1.000
_cell.length_c   1.000
_cell.angle_alpha   90.00
_cell.angle_beta   90.00
_cell.angle_gamma   90.00
#
_symmetry.space_group_name_H-M   'P 1'
#
loop_
_entity.id
_entity.type
_entity.pdbx_description
1 polymer ?
#
loop_
_entity_poly.entity_id
_entity_poly.type
_entity_poly.pdbx_seq_one_letter_code
_entity_poly.pdbx_strand_id
1 'polypeptide(L)'
;MYREDLGALIRIFDGESECDLSLSDLPIALGITADNTLSIGPQAEADPCLWLRGHDGHYFLQTESGGRSVYQNGKIIKGSVWITATDTIRIGDIRIRVNISGDRLDLRVIAPSVKGDSQNEIGSNSKTQTSSAFPERGATERVSREKLQRWKSKPYIIAVFGILVAGVAFVLSASLVTLDIKPSPTSISLSGIFPAIPFGDRFLVLPGKYKVRSKSPGYRPLDESVRIEFGNSHRFFFQMLKLPGLISIKTAPDIPAEVKFGDKFVGTTPLTDIEISPGTHSVEIRSERYLTVQTSVKVTGKGERQVLNVALDPAWGTLMVTSNPKGADLTLNGRLVGSTPSLAKPLRGKYRLELAKPGWKPAYREFDISPGRAVDLGTIQLERIDGKLFISSRPSNATVTIGDMFRGRTPLKIDLVGQKTYDIRLTKLGYKPKILSAAIKSDKTTTIVAKLNPEFGIIFLKTSPSGAKLKIDGRPVGAASQRLRLQTRPHNIEISKPGYITYRGMVSPRKAASKSLKITLEKQLDVLRQKSRKSINTSSGHVVRIVPIDGEVEFKMGASRRERGRRSNETLYPVGLTKSFAIGEAEVTNAMYRRFRPNHNSGSGLNGDAQPAVSLTWDDAARYLNWISELEGHPPAYHEEKKRMVAILPLTMGYRLPTEAEWVYVARYEAGKRSKSNPLKFPWGFSMPPIARSGNFADQTAAGLVPIQIQGYRDGYRKTSPVRSFRANILGLYDVGGNAAEWINDFYDASAGGRKLSRDPTGPKSGRFHVIRGSSWRHGSITELRLSFRDYSDEKRNDIGFRIARYVQIPN
;
A
#
# COMPACT_ATOMS: atom_id res chain seq x y z
N MET A 1 8.75 -23.21 20.90
CA MET A 1 8.73 -21.73 20.97
C MET A 1 9.98 -21.23 20.24
N TYR A 2 9.89 -20.11 19.50
CA TYR A 2 10.76 -19.62 18.39
C TYR A 2 10.40 -20.26 17.03
N ARG A 3 9.61 -19.69 16.10
CA ARG A 3 9.37 -18.31 15.59
C ARG A 3 10.44 -17.84 14.57
N GLU A 4 10.02 -17.79 13.28
CA GLU A 4 10.43 -16.98 12.11
C GLU A 4 11.94 -16.99 11.68
N ASP A 5 12.32 -17.13 10.40
CA ASP A 5 12.14 -16.15 9.32
C ASP A 5 12.05 -16.79 7.92
N LEU A 6 10.90 -16.62 7.26
CA LEU A 6 10.85 -16.54 5.79
C LEU A 6 11.40 -15.16 5.42
N GLY A 7 12.71 -15.06 5.22
CA GLY A 7 13.36 -13.81 4.85
C GLY A 7 12.68 -13.18 3.63
N ALA A 8 12.24 -11.94 3.77
CA ALA A 8 11.53 -11.20 2.74
C ALA A 8 12.24 -11.22 1.38
N LEU A 9 11.44 -11.37 0.32
CA LEU A 9 11.90 -11.37 -1.07
C LEU A 9 11.87 -9.96 -1.67
N ILE A 10 11.19 -9.02 -1.03
CA ILE A 10 11.16 -7.61 -1.42
C ILE A 10 11.48 -6.81 -0.16
N ARG A 11 12.57 -6.06 -0.18
CA ARG A 11 12.95 -5.17 0.92
C ARG A 11 12.92 -3.75 0.44
N ILE A 12 12.24 -2.88 1.18
CA ILE A 12 12.16 -1.46 0.88
C ILE A 12 12.69 -0.69 2.09
N PHE A 13 13.74 0.10 1.87
CA PHE A 13 14.29 1.01 2.87
C PHE A 13 13.87 2.43 2.54
N ASP A 14 13.03 3.03 3.38
CA ASP A 14 12.47 4.38 3.19
C ASP A 14 13.43 5.52 3.60
N GLY A 15 14.52 5.19 4.30
CA GLY A 15 15.49 6.13 4.85
C GLY A 15 15.63 6.07 6.36
N GLU A 16 14.57 5.65 7.07
CA GLU A 16 14.52 5.53 8.54
C GLU A 16 14.28 4.08 8.99
N SER A 17 13.55 3.28 8.20
CA SER A 17 13.16 1.92 8.53
C SER A 17 13.27 0.94 7.35
N GLU A 18 13.48 -0.35 7.64
CA GLU A 18 13.43 -1.44 6.65
C GLU A 18 12.04 -2.10 6.69
N CYS A 19 11.35 -2.14 5.56
CA CYS A 19 10.11 -2.88 5.36
C CYS A 19 10.40 -4.14 4.53
N ASP A 20 10.19 -5.29 5.16
CA ASP A 20 10.43 -6.62 4.59
C ASP A 20 9.09 -7.22 4.13
N LEU A 21 8.96 -7.45 2.82
CA LEU A 21 7.75 -7.87 2.12
C LEU A 21 7.96 -9.18 1.34
N SER A 22 6.90 -9.95 1.20
CA SER A 22 6.84 -11.19 0.42
C SER A 22 6.43 -10.93 -1.04
N LEU A 23 6.74 -11.87 -1.93
CA LEU A 23 6.22 -11.85 -3.31
C LEU A 23 4.68 -11.90 -3.36
N SER A 24 4.02 -12.44 -2.32
CA SER A 24 2.56 -12.43 -2.18
C SER A 24 1.98 -11.02 -2.04
N ASP A 25 2.81 -10.06 -1.62
CA ASP A 25 2.35 -8.71 -1.29
C ASP A 25 2.35 -7.81 -2.54
N LEU A 26 2.78 -8.35 -3.70
CA LEU A 26 2.64 -7.69 -4.98
C LEU A 26 1.17 -7.72 -5.46
N PRO A 27 0.64 -6.60 -5.97
CA PRO A 27 1.34 -5.34 -6.26
C PRO A 27 1.50 -4.46 -5.01
N ILE A 28 2.68 -3.84 -4.83
CA ILE A 28 2.98 -2.94 -3.71
C ILE A 28 2.85 -1.49 -4.17
N ALA A 29 2.04 -0.68 -3.48
CA ALA A 29 1.94 0.76 -3.70
C ALA A 29 3.14 1.50 -3.10
N LEU A 30 3.67 2.49 -3.82
CA LEU A 30 4.68 3.44 -3.37
C LEU A 30 4.18 4.87 -3.60
N GLY A 31 4.15 5.67 -2.54
CA GLY A 31 3.64 7.05 -2.53
C GLY A 31 4.63 8.02 -1.88
N ILE A 32 4.31 9.32 -1.87
CA ILE A 32 5.05 10.32 -1.11
C ILE A 32 4.09 11.11 -0.23
N THR A 33 4.45 11.27 1.04
CA THR A 33 3.69 12.04 2.03
C THR A 33 3.93 13.55 1.91
N ALA A 34 3.21 14.37 2.70
CA ALA A 34 3.33 15.83 2.69
C ALA A 34 4.73 16.33 3.15
N ASP A 35 5.38 15.58 4.02
CA ASP A 35 6.74 15.78 4.57
C ASP A 35 7.86 15.23 3.65
N ASN A 36 7.53 14.79 2.44
CA ASN A 36 8.48 14.31 1.43
C ASN A 36 9.21 13.01 1.81
N THR A 37 8.52 12.11 2.51
CA THR A 37 9.00 10.75 2.84
C THR A 37 8.30 9.69 1.99
N LEU A 38 8.94 8.53 1.79
CA LEU A 38 8.39 7.44 0.97
C LEU A 38 7.35 6.66 1.78
N SER A 39 6.09 6.64 1.34
CA SER A 39 5.07 5.76 1.90
C SER A 39 4.99 4.44 1.11
N ILE A 40 4.72 3.33 1.81
CA ILE A 40 4.73 1.96 1.27
C ILE A 40 3.45 1.22 1.66
N GLY A 41 2.87 0.45 0.74
CA GLY A 41 1.75 -0.44 1.03
C GLY A 41 0.45 0.32 1.37
N PRO A 42 -0.34 -0.09 2.39
CA PRO A 42 -1.66 0.49 2.66
C PRO A 42 -1.66 2.00 2.92
N GLN A 43 -0.57 2.56 3.44
CA GLN A 43 -0.45 4.01 3.65
C GLN A 43 -0.24 4.78 2.34
N ALA A 44 0.33 4.13 1.32
CA ALA A 44 0.49 4.69 -0.02
C ALA A 44 -0.73 4.45 -0.92
N GLU A 45 -1.61 3.50 -0.59
CA GLU A 45 -2.80 3.16 -1.41
C GLU A 45 -3.84 4.30 -1.49
N ALA A 46 -3.81 5.24 -0.54
CA ALA A 46 -4.69 6.41 -0.57
C ALA A 46 -4.30 7.45 -1.67
N ASP A 47 -3.02 7.51 -2.07
CA ASP A 47 -2.51 8.35 -3.16
C ASP A 47 -1.21 7.75 -3.76
N PRO A 48 -1.29 6.65 -4.52
CA PRO A 48 -0.11 5.92 -4.98
C PRO A 48 0.56 6.62 -6.17
N CYS A 49 1.85 6.94 -6.03
CA CYS A 49 2.64 7.50 -7.14
C CYS A 49 3.04 6.42 -8.16
N LEU A 50 3.38 5.22 -7.68
CA LEU A 50 3.71 4.08 -8.54
C LEU A 50 3.44 2.75 -7.85
N TRP A 51 3.25 1.72 -8.65
CA TRP A 51 3.06 0.34 -8.18
C TRP A 51 4.27 -0.51 -8.58
N LEU A 52 4.83 -1.22 -7.62
CA LEU A 52 5.80 -2.28 -7.87
C LEU A 52 5.04 -3.60 -8.13
N ARG A 53 5.35 -4.26 -9.24
CA ARG A 53 4.70 -5.51 -9.68
C ARG A 53 5.72 -6.55 -10.14
N GLY A 54 5.32 -7.82 -10.10
CA GLY A 54 6.16 -8.95 -10.52
C GLY A 54 5.50 -9.81 -11.61
N HIS A 55 6.29 -10.31 -12.56
CA HIS A 55 5.84 -11.22 -13.61
C HIS A 55 6.98 -12.12 -14.10
N ASP A 56 6.75 -13.44 -14.13
CA ASP A 56 7.71 -14.45 -14.62
C ASP A 56 9.15 -14.27 -14.07
N GLY A 57 9.28 -13.81 -12.81
CA GLY A 57 10.58 -13.58 -12.13
C GLY A 57 11.23 -12.21 -12.39
N HIS A 58 10.52 -11.29 -13.02
CA HIS A 58 10.98 -9.92 -13.27
C HIS A 58 10.05 -8.90 -12.63
N TYR A 59 10.63 -7.79 -12.15
CA TYR A 59 9.88 -6.71 -11.54
C TYR A 59 9.68 -5.57 -12.55
N PHE A 60 8.51 -4.95 -12.50
CA PHE A 60 8.21 -3.76 -13.27
C PHE A 60 7.48 -2.75 -12.39
N LEU A 61 7.70 -1.47 -12.68
CA LEU A 61 6.96 -0.37 -12.08
C LEU A 61 5.79 -0.04 -12.99
N GLN A 62 4.68 0.37 -12.39
CA GLN A 62 3.51 0.85 -13.09
C GLN A 62 3.09 2.17 -12.48
N THR A 63 3.25 3.26 -13.22
CA THR A 63 2.85 4.61 -12.77
C THR A 63 1.33 4.77 -12.86
N GLU A 64 0.71 5.47 -11.91
CA GLU A 64 -0.69 5.87 -12.03
C GLU A 64 -0.88 7.11 -12.91
N SER A 65 -2.04 7.20 -13.55
CA SER A 65 -2.41 8.34 -14.40
C SER A 65 -2.91 9.50 -13.53
N GLY A 66 -2.11 10.55 -13.38
CA GLY A 66 -2.49 11.78 -12.67
C GLY A 66 -1.61 12.16 -11.48
N GLY A 67 -0.70 11.27 -11.05
CA GLY A 67 0.24 11.51 -9.94
C GLY A 67 1.52 12.29 -10.33
N ARG A 68 2.41 12.49 -9.34
CA ARG A 68 3.73 13.14 -9.53
C ARG A 68 4.55 12.44 -10.61
N SER A 69 5.31 13.20 -11.41
CA SER A 69 6.18 12.65 -12.45
C SER A 69 7.23 11.70 -11.87
N VAL A 70 7.22 10.44 -12.32
CA VAL A 70 8.20 9.42 -11.95
C VAL A 70 9.25 9.29 -13.05
N TYR A 71 10.52 9.19 -12.67
CA TYR A 71 11.64 9.06 -13.60
C TYR A 71 12.41 7.76 -13.34
N GLN A 72 12.78 7.03 -14.39
CA GLN A 72 13.75 5.93 -14.34
C GLN A 72 15.01 6.39 -15.09
N ASN A 73 16.14 6.40 -14.39
CA ASN A 73 17.44 6.83 -14.94
C ASN A 73 17.36 8.22 -15.61
N GLY A 74 16.60 9.14 -15.02
CA GLY A 74 16.41 10.51 -15.52
C GLY A 74 15.36 10.68 -16.63
N LYS A 75 14.77 9.59 -17.14
CA LYS A 75 13.69 9.65 -18.15
C LYS A 75 12.32 9.49 -17.51
N ILE A 76 11.37 10.34 -17.88
CA ILE A 76 10.00 10.25 -17.39
C ILE A 76 9.35 8.92 -17.83
N ILE A 77 8.71 8.24 -16.90
CA ILE A 77 7.98 6.98 -17.14
C ILE A 77 6.50 7.32 -17.26
N LYS A 78 5.83 6.75 -18.27
CA LYS A 78 4.37 6.75 -18.38
C LYS A 78 3.92 5.30 -18.62
N GLY A 79 3.12 4.74 -17.73
CA GLY A 79 2.63 3.35 -17.83
C GLY A 79 3.52 2.32 -17.12
N SER A 80 3.66 1.12 -17.69
CA SER A 80 4.50 0.07 -17.11
C SER A 80 5.90 0.03 -17.71
N VAL A 81 6.92 -0.04 -16.86
CA VAL A 81 8.32 -0.20 -17.28
C VAL A 81 9.04 -1.23 -16.43
N TRP A 82 9.80 -2.10 -17.08
CA TRP A 82 10.63 -3.09 -16.40
C TRP A 82 11.79 -2.41 -15.68
N ILE A 83 12.14 -2.92 -14.50
CA ILE A 83 13.30 -2.46 -13.74
C ILE A 83 14.42 -3.50 -13.70
N THR A 84 15.64 -3.02 -13.64
CA THR A 84 16.89 -3.79 -13.58
C THR A 84 17.74 -3.38 -12.38
N ALA A 85 18.73 -4.21 -12.03
CA ALA A 85 19.53 -4.12 -10.79
C ALA A 85 20.40 -2.86 -10.63
N THR A 86 20.28 -1.88 -11.52
CA THR A 86 21.07 -0.64 -11.51
C THR A 86 20.20 0.61 -11.70
N ASP A 87 18.89 0.44 -11.81
CA ASP A 87 18.01 1.55 -12.09
C ASP A 87 17.88 2.48 -10.88
N THR A 88 17.84 3.78 -11.16
CA THR A 88 17.48 4.79 -10.16
C THR A 88 16.09 5.33 -10.51
N ILE A 89 15.17 5.18 -9.56
CA ILE A 89 13.81 5.71 -9.65
C ILE A 89 13.79 7.05 -8.91
N ARG A 90 13.20 8.07 -9.50
CA ARG A 90 12.97 9.35 -8.81
C ARG A 90 11.49 9.66 -8.79
N ILE A 91 10.97 9.97 -7.61
CA ILE A 91 9.60 10.43 -7.37
C ILE A 91 9.76 11.73 -6.56
N GLY A 92 9.37 12.89 -7.11
CA GLY A 92 9.68 14.17 -6.47
C GLY A 92 11.19 14.36 -6.23
N ASP A 93 11.58 14.67 -4.99
CA ASP A 93 12.99 14.80 -4.59
C ASP A 93 13.61 13.49 -4.06
N ILE A 94 12.78 12.46 -3.86
CA ILE A 94 13.22 11.15 -3.37
C ILE A 94 13.85 10.37 -4.53
N ARG A 95 15.07 9.88 -4.33
CA ARG A 95 15.73 8.93 -5.23
C ARG A 95 15.79 7.55 -4.59
N ILE A 96 15.33 6.54 -5.32
CA ILE A 96 15.34 5.14 -4.91
C ILE A 96 16.30 4.41 -5.84
N ARG A 97 17.30 3.74 -5.28
CA ARG A 97 18.16 2.83 -6.03
C ARG A 97 17.57 1.43 -5.99
N VAL A 98 17.44 0.84 -7.18
CA VAL A 98 17.02 -0.54 -7.36
C VAL A 98 18.23 -1.44 -7.31
N ASN A 99 18.17 -2.49 -6.51
CA ASN A 99 19.11 -3.59 -6.54
C ASN A 99 18.32 -4.91 -6.63
N ILE A 100 18.66 -5.77 -7.59
CA ILE A 100 17.99 -7.06 -7.80
C ILE A 100 19.04 -8.15 -7.70
N SER A 101 18.93 -9.01 -6.69
CA SER A 101 19.85 -10.12 -6.43
C SER A 101 19.07 -11.43 -6.36
N GLY A 102 19.06 -12.18 -7.46
CA GLY A 102 18.23 -13.40 -7.57
C GLY A 102 16.74 -13.06 -7.59
N ASP A 103 15.98 -13.67 -6.68
CA ASP A 103 14.54 -13.38 -6.51
C ASP A 103 14.30 -12.22 -5.51
N ARG A 104 15.38 -11.68 -4.90
CA ARG A 104 15.29 -10.59 -3.94
C ARG A 104 15.40 -9.23 -4.64
N LEU A 105 14.41 -8.37 -4.41
CA LEU A 105 14.39 -6.97 -4.84
C LEU A 105 14.63 -6.08 -3.62
N ASP A 106 15.72 -5.33 -3.62
CA ASP A 106 15.99 -4.29 -2.63
C ASP A 106 15.77 -2.91 -3.28
N LEU A 107 14.83 -2.14 -2.75
CA LEU A 107 14.61 -0.74 -3.09
C LEU A 107 15.12 0.13 -1.93
N ARG A 108 16.14 0.95 -2.18
CA ARG A 108 16.74 1.79 -1.12
C ARG A 108 16.61 3.27 -1.46
N VAL A 109 15.92 4.02 -0.62
CA VAL A 109 15.93 5.49 -0.66
C VAL A 109 17.35 5.97 -0.37
N ILE A 110 17.80 6.91 -1.21
CA ILE A 110 19.08 7.60 -1.07
C ILE A 110 18.71 9.05 -0.77
N ALA A 111 19.02 9.45 0.47
CA ALA A 111 18.57 10.64 1.19
C ALA A 111 18.21 11.87 0.33
N PRO A 112 17.09 12.53 0.69
CA PRO A 112 17.03 13.97 0.82
C PRO A 112 17.08 14.36 2.30
N SER A 113 17.85 15.39 2.68
CA SER A 113 17.45 16.40 3.68
C SER A 113 18.65 17.20 4.21
N VAL A 114 18.72 18.47 3.81
CA VAL A 114 19.17 19.57 4.67
C VAL A 114 18.00 19.92 5.58
N LYS A 115 18.22 19.92 6.90
CA LYS A 115 17.29 20.48 7.90
C LYS A 115 17.44 22.00 7.92
N GLY A 116 16.31 22.71 7.82
CA GLY A 116 16.19 24.11 8.21
C GLY A 116 15.12 24.22 9.28
N ASP A 117 15.55 24.45 10.52
CA ASP A 117 14.68 24.85 11.64
C ASP A 117 14.33 26.33 11.52
N SER A 118 13.05 26.67 11.73
CA SER A 118 12.66 27.97 12.28
C SER A 118 11.37 27.80 13.06
N GLN A 119 11.49 27.82 14.39
CA GLN A 119 10.39 28.01 15.32
C GLN A 119 10.19 29.49 15.59
N ASN A 120 8.93 29.88 15.62
CA ASN A 120 8.43 31.18 16.06
C ASN A 120 8.65 31.40 17.56
N GLU A 121 8.96 32.66 17.86
CA GLU A 121 8.49 33.55 18.94
C GLU A 121 7.85 32.95 20.21
N ILE A 122 8.24 33.50 21.38
CA ILE A 122 7.37 34.25 22.31
C ILE A 122 8.24 34.98 23.37
N GLY A 123 7.90 36.25 23.63
CA GLY A 123 7.77 36.77 25.00
C GLY A 123 8.73 37.87 25.48
N SER A 124 8.24 39.11 25.59
CA SER A 124 7.82 39.71 26.88
C SER A 124 8.06 41.23 27.04
N ASN A 125 7.05 41.87 27.67
CA ASN A 125 7.08 42.92 28.69
C ASN A 125 7.28 44.44 28.39
N SER A 126 6.20 45.18 28.73
CA SER A 126 6.12 46.38 29.61
C SER A 126 6.69 47.71 29.06
N LYS A 127 6.26 48.94 29.39
CA LYS A 127 5.36 49.55 30.40
C LYS A 127 5.28 51.08 30.11
N THR A 128 4.21 51.78 30.56
CA THR A 128 4.14 53.22 30.99
C THR A 128 4.34 54.35 29.94
N GLN A 129 3.77 55.58 29.96
CA GLN A 129 2.79 56.34 30.80
C GLN A 129 2.53 57.74 30.14
N THR A 130 1.38 58.39 30.43
CA THR A 130 1.08 59.87 30.51
C THR A 130 1.17 60.75 29.25
N SER A 131 0.43 61.85 29.01
CA SER A 131 -0.26 62.90 29.81
C SER A 131 -1.41 63.57 28.98
N SER A 132 -2.61 63.88 29.51
CA SER A 132 -3.16 65.17 30.04
C SER A 132 -2.88 66.44 29.18
N ALA A 133 -3.78 67.39 28.85
CA ALA A 133 -4.77 68.09 29.69
C ALA A 133 -5.50 69.27 28.94
N PHE A 134 -6.81 69.46 29.22
CA PHE A 134 -7.55 70.75 29.46
C PHE A 134 -7.80 71.80 28.31
N PRO A 135 -8.71 72.82 28.45
CA PRO A 135 -10.14 72.80 28.84
C PRO A 135 -11.05 73.89 28.18
N GLU A 136 -12.36 73.93 28.58
CA GLU A 136 -13.29 75.07 28.90
C GLU A 136 -13.24 76.42 28.12
N ARG A 137 -14.26 77.31 27.98
CA ARG A 137 -15.53 77.65 28.66
C ARG A 137 -16.23 78.78 27.87
N GLY A 138 -17.47 79.14 28.26
CA GLY A 138 -18.02 80.52 28.20
C GLY A 138 -19.16 80.70 27.18
N ALA A 139 -20.42 80.85 27.60
CA ALA A 139 -21.08 82.07 28.11
C ALA A 139 -21.18 83.16 27.02
N THR A 140 -22.29 83.87 26.76
CA THR A 140 -23.18 84.59 27.69
C THR A 140 -24.31 85.30 26.88
N GLU A 141 -25.31 85.85 27.59
CA GLU A 141 -26.01 87.14 27.29
C GLU A 141 -27.16 87.17 26.24
N ARG A 142 -28.26 87.96 26.35
CA ARG A 142 -28.89 88.82 27.39
C ARG A 142 -30.21 89.41 26.80
N VAL A 143 -31.06 89.94 27.69
CA VAL A 143 -31.80 91.25 27.59
C VAL A 143 -33.27 91.35 27.13
N SER A 144 -33.98 92.10 28.00
CA SER A 144 -35.17 93.00 27.90
C SER A 144 -36.55 92.44 27.57
N ARG A 145 -37.57 92.55 28.45
CA ARG A 145 -38.24 93.72 29.09
C ARG A 145 -39.06 94.60 28.14
N GLU A 146 -40.30 94.84 28.61
CA GLU A 146 -41.14 96.06 28.59
C GLU A 146 -42.57 95.73 28.12
N LYS A 147 -43.69 96.31 28.61
CA LYS A 147 -44.10 97.18 29.73
C LYS A 147 -45.62 97.43 29.51
N LEU A 148 -46.27 98.10 30.48
CA LEU A 148 -47.55 98.85 30.38
C LEU A 148 -48.86 98.04 30.39
N GLN A 149 -49.99 98.47 30.99
CA GLN A 149 -50.36 99.57 31.89
C GLN A 149 -51.84 99.39 32.31
N ARG A 150 -52.18 99.82 33.54
CA ARG A 150 -53.46 100.27 34.17
C ARG A 150 -54.77 100.19 33.34
N TRP A 151 -56.00 99.99 33.88
CA TRP A 151 -56.68 100.51 35.09
C TRP A 151 -58.13 99.93 35.11
N LYS A 152 -58.79 99.83 36.29
CA LYS A 152 -60.11 100.42 36.65
C LYS A 152 -60.77 99.71 37.86
N SER A 153 -61.58 100.50 38.57
CA SER A 153 -62.02 100.39 39.97
C SER A 153 -63.33 99.63 40.23
N LYS A 154 -63.51 99.20 41.50
CA LYS A 154 -64.66 98.53 42.15
C LYS A 154 -65.90 99.46 42.30
N PRO A 155 -67.09 98.94 42.70
CA PRO A 155 -67.46 98.69 44.11
C PRO A 155 -68.11 97.28 44.29
N TYR A 156 -68.20 96.66 45.47
CA TYR A 156 -69.32 96.79 46.42
C TYR A 156 -68.91 96.27 47.81
N ILE A 157 -69.03 97.15 48.82
CA ILE A 157 -68.46 97.01 50.17
C ILE A 157 -69.35 96.20 51.15
N ILE A 158 -70.48 95.65 50.72
CA ILE A 158 -71.43 94.97 51.64
C ILE A 158 -71.21 93.43 51.70
N ALA A 159 -70.47 92.84 50.76
CA ALA A 159 -69.96 91.47 50.88
C ALA A 159 -68.72 91.37 51.81
N VAL A 160 -68.03 92.49 52.06
CA VAL A 160 -66.71 92.52 52.73
C VAL A 160 -66.78 92.10 54.20
N PHE A 161 -67.89 92.36 54.89
CA PHE A 161 -68.00 92.05 56.32
C PHE A 161 -68.31 90.57 56.62
N GLY A 162 -69.17 89.92 55.81
CA GLY A 162 -69.39 88.47 55.89
C GLY A 162 -68.16 87.65 55.45
N ILE A 163 -67.43 88.18 54.47
CA ILE A 163 -66.13 87.63 54.04
C ILE A 163 -65.06 87.79 55.13
N LEU A 164 -65.12 88.84 55.98
CA LEU A 164 -64.13 89.07 57.04
C LEU A 164 -64.23 88.02 58.17
N VAL A 165 -65.45 87.72 58.63
CA VAL A 165 -65.67 86.72 59.69
C VAL A 165 -65.40 85.30 59.17
N ALA A 166 -65.85 84.97 57.96
CA ALA A 166 -65.53 83.70 57.31
C ALA A 166 -64.02 83.57 57.03
N GLY A 167 -63.35 84.68 56.71
CA GLY A 167 -61.90 84.75 56.50
C GLY A 167 -61.09 84.45 57.77
N VAL A 168 -61.49 85.00 58.92
CA VAL A 168 -60.82 84.72 60.20
C VAL A 168 -61.02 83.26 60.64
N ALA A 169 -62.24 82.71 60.53
CA ALA A 169 -62.51 81.31 60.86
C ALA A 169 -61.77 80.33 59.93
N PHE A 170 -61.66 80.67 58.64
CA PHE A 170 -60.87 79.91 57.66
C PHE A 170 -59.39 79.89 58.03
N VAL A 171 -58.78 81.04 58.36
CA VAL A 171 -57.35 81.11 58.70
C VAL A 171 -57.02 80.34 59.99
N LEU A 172 -57.92 80.36 60.99
CA LEU A 172 -57.71 79.63 62.25
C LEU A 172 -57.91 78.11 62.13
N SER A 173 -58.63 77.65 61.11
CA SER A 173 -58.95 76.22 60.92
C SER A 173 -58.23 75.58 59.72
N ALA A 174 -57.59 76.38 58.87
CA ALA A 174 -56.88 75.91 57.70
C ALA A 174 -55.49 75.35 58.06
N SER A 175 -55.17 74.21 57.47
CA SER A 175 -53.86 73.59 57.50
C SER A 175 -53.01 74.06 56.32
N LEU A 176 -51.70 74.18 56.53
CA LEU A 176 -50.76 74.61 55.51
C LEU A 176 -50.21 73.40 54.76
N VAL A 177 -50.39 73.36 53.45
CA VAL A 177 -50.00 72.23 52.57
C VAL A 177 -48.89 72.66 51.62
N THR A 178 -47.80 71.90 51.60
CA THR A 178 -46.70 72.05 50.64
C THR A 178 -46.72 70.88 49.66
N LEU A 179 -46.61 71.16 48.37
CA LEU A 179 -46.56 70.16 47.30
C LEU A 179 -45.19 70.22 46.64
N ASP A 180 -44.34 69.23 46.90
CA ASP A 180 -43.03 69.09 46.23
C ASP A 180 -43.21 68.18 45.02
N ILE A 181 -43.35 68.79 43.84
CA ILE A 181 -43.57 68.09 42.57
C ILE A 181 -42.30 68.18 41.74
N LYS A 182 -41.73 67.02 41.36
CA LYS A 182 -40.57 66.93 40.46
C LYS A 182 -40.98 66.42 39.07
N PRO A 183 -40.62 67.10 37.97
CA PRO A 183 -39.96 68.41 37.89
C PRO A 183 -40.90 69.56 38.29
N SER A 184 -40.35 70.77 38.48
CA SER A 184 -41.13 71.97 38.80
C SER A 184 -42.26 72.17 37.77
N PRO A 185 -43.52 72.19 38.21
CA PRO A 185 -44.65 72.21 37.28
C PRO A 185 -44.91 73.59 36.70
N THR A 186 -45.48 73.63 35.49
CA THR A 186 -45.92 74.87 34.83
C THR A 186 -47.26 75.37 35.36
N SER A 187 -48.09 74.46 35.88
CA SER A 187 -49.31 74.80 36.61
C SER A 187 -49.55 73.80 37.74
N ILE A 188 -50.01 74.31 38.87
CA ILE A 188 -50.36 73.53 40.06
C ILE A 188 -51.70 74.02 40.59
N SER A 189 -52.58 73.08 40.91
CA SER A 189 -53.88 73.38 41.51
C SER A 189 -54.22 72.33 42.54
N LEU A 190 -54.81 72.78 43.64
CA LEU A 190 -55.33 71.93 44.71
C LEU A 190 -56.83 72.23 44.79
N SER A 191 -57.67 71.24 44.55
CA SER A 191 -59.13 71.42 44.48
C SER A 191 -59.85 70.44 45.39
N GLY A 192 -60.81 70.92 46.17
CA GLY A 192 -61.58 70.12 47.12
C GLY A 192 -62.95 70.73 47.37
N ILE A 193 -63.71 70.17 48.31
CA ILE A 193 -65.04 70.67 48.70
C ILE A 193 -64.94 72.11 49.22
N PHE A 194 -63.87 72.43 49.94
CA PHE A 194 -63.52 73.78 50.37
C PHE A 194 -62.42 74.36 49.48
N PRO A 195 -62.43 75.69 49.20
CA PRO A 195 -61.43 76.32 48.36
C PRO A 195 -60.03 76.21 48.98
N ALA A 196 -59.03 75.90 48.15
CA ALA A 196 -57.63 75.97 48.51
C ALA A 196 -57.09 77.37 48.18
N ILE A 197 -56.67 78.11 49.20
CA ILE A 197 -56.16 79.48 49.02
C ILE A 197 -54.65 79.42 48.85
N PRO A 198 -54.07 79.85 47.71
CA PRO A 198 -52.62 79.89 47.54
C PRO A 198 -52.00 80.94 48.47
N PHE A 199 -50.90 80.56 49.13
CA PHE A 199 -50.15 81.37 50.09
C PHE A 199 -48.64 81.15 49.90
N GLY A 200 -48.02 81.99 49.07
CA GLY A 200 -46.66 81.76 48.58
C GLY A 200 -46.57 80.45 47.79
N ASP A 201 -45.59 79.60 48.11
CA ASP A 201 -45.40 78.27 47.51
C ASP A 201 -46.22 77.16 48.19
N ARG A 202 -47.21 77.54 49.01
CA ARG A 202 -48.04 76.63 49.83
C ARG A 202 -49.53 76.91 49.61
N PHE A 203 -50.38 76.00 50.05
CA PHE A 203 -51.84 76.15 50.03
C PHE A 203 -52.38 76.14 51.46
N LEU A 204 -53.27 77.08 51.78
CA LEU A 204 -54.10 77.05 52.98
C LEU A 204 -55.41 76.34 52.63
N VAL A 205 -55.71 75.27 53.34
CA VAL A 205 -56.88 74.40 53.08
C VAL A 205 -57.50 73.91 54.37
N LEU A 206 -58.82 73.78 54.42
CA LEU A 206 -59.51 73.13 55.54
C LEU A 206 -59.27 71.61 55.51
N PRO A 207 -59.44 70.88 56.62
CA PRO A 207 -59.36 69.43 56.64
C PRO A 207 -60.35 68.79 55.66
N GLY A 208 -59.91 67.81 54.89
CA GLY A 208 -60.73 67.19 53.85
C GLY A 208 -59.93 66.46 52.78
N LYS A 209 -60.64 65.94 51.77
CA LYS A 209 -60.02 65.33 50.57
C LYS A 209 -59.85 66.38 49.49
N TYR A 210 -58.65 66.43 48.92
CA TYR A 210 -58.29 67.35 47.85
C TYR A 210 -57.64 66.60 46.69
N LYS A 211 -57.86 67.07 45.47
CA LYS A 211 -57.17 66.62 44.26
C LYS A 211 -56.05 67.58 43.92
N VAL A 212 -54.83 67.03 43.83
CA VAL A 212 -53.63 67.68 43.34
C VAL A 212 -53.59 67.49 41.83
N ARG A 213 -53.74 68.60 41.09
CA ARG A 213 -53.64 68.60 39.63
C ARG A 213 -52.47 69.45 39.18
N SER A 214 -51.59 68.86 38.39
CA SER A 214 -50.40 69.55 37.90
C SER A 214 -49.98 69.14 36.50
N LYS A 215 -49.47 70.10 35.72
CA LYS A 215 -48.99 69.90 34.35
C LYS A 215 -47.58 70.45 34.17
N SER A 216 -46.75 69.71 33.45
CA SER A 216 -45.43 70.12 32.98
C SER A 216 -45.23 69.60 31.55
N PRO A 217 -44.74 70.42 30.59
CA PRO A 217 -44.42 69.96 29.24
C PRO A 217 -43.53 68.70 29.24
N GLY A 218 -43.91 67.69 28.48
CA GLY A 218 -43.18 66.41 28.40
C GLY A 218 -43.45 65.41 29.53
N TYR A 219 -44.38 65.69 30.45
CA TYR A 219 -44.75 64.78 31.54
C TYR A 219 -46.25 64.52 31.54
N ARG A 220 -46.65 63.34 32.01
CA ARG A 220 -48.06 62.98 32.21
C ARG A 220 -48.68 63.91 33.26
N PRO A 221 -49.89 64.44 33.06
CA PRO A 221 -50.57 65.24 34.07
C PRO A 221 -50.67 64.46 35.39
N LEU A 222 -50.31 65.12 36.49
CA LEU A 222 -50.53 64.59 37.84
C LEU A 222 -51.99 64.88 38.22
N ASP A 223 -52.75 63.87 38.63
CA ASP A 223 -54.11 64.00 39.19
C ASP A 223 -54.26 62.99 40.34
N GLU A 224 -53.79 63.38 41.53
CA GLU A 224 -53.73 62.51 42.71
C GLU A 224 -54.58 63.07 43.85
N SER A 225 -55.12 62.19 44.69
CA SER A 225 -55.93 62.62 45.85
C SER A 225 -55.12 62.61 47.14
N VAL A 226 -55.12 63.72 47.86
CA VAL A 226 -54.52 63.86 49.19
C VAL A 226 -55.60 64.10 50.24
N ARG A 227 -55.34 63.65 51.47
CA ARG A 227 -56.21 63.89 52.62
C ARG A 227 -55.48 64.80 53.59
N ILE A 228 -56.15 65.88 54.00
CA ILE A 228 -55.61 66.88 54.93
C ILE A 228 -56.31 66.72 56.27
N GLU A 229 -55.52 66.61 57.34
CA GLU A 229 -55.99 66.48 58.72
C GLU A 229 -55.75 67.78 59.50
N PHE A 230 -56.57 68.01 60.53
CA PHE A 230 -56.54 69.23 61.35
C PHE A 230 -55.25 69.33 62.19
N GLY A 231 -54.71 70.55 62.31
CA GLY A 231 -53.71 70.90 63.32
C GLY A 231 -52.23 70.81 62.91
N ASN A 232 -51.89 70.30 61.72
CA ASN A 232 -50.48 70.15 61.28
C ASN A 232 -50.23 70.68 59.86
N SER A 233 -48.98 71.06 59.57
CA SER A 233 -48.53 71.32 58.19
C SER A 233 -48.27 70.00 57.46
N HIS A 234 -48.84 69.83 56.26
CA HIS A 234 -48.67 68.63 55.45
C HIS A 234 -47.74 68.89 54.28
N ARG A 235 -46.84 67.94 53.98
CA ARG A 235 -45.98 67.97 52.80
C ARG A 235 -46.17 66.69 52.00
N PHE A 236 -46.54 66.83 50.73
CA PHE A 236 -46.67 65.71 49.81
C PHE A 236 -45.60 65.79 48.73
N PHE A 237 -45.01 64.65 48.41
CA PHE A 237 -44.01 64.51 47.35
C PHE A 237 -44.64 63.78 46.18
N PHE A 238 -44.55 64.37 44.99
CA PHE A 238 -45.00 63.74 43.75
C PHE A 238 -43.90 63.78 42.70
N GLN A 239 -43.77 62.69 41.95
CA GLN A 239 -42.89 62.63 40.79
C GLN A 239 -43.74 62.45 39.54
N MET A 240 -43.71 63.44 38.64
CA MET A 240 -44.41 63.31 37.37
C MET A 240 -43.67 62.32 36.48
N LEU A 241 -44.40 61.40 35.86
CA LEU A 241 -43.84 60.45 34.90
C LEU A 241 -43.66 61.14 33.54
N LYS A 242 -42.47 61.01 32.95
CA LYS A 242 -42.20 61.50 31.59
C LYS A 242 -43.16 60.82 30.60
N LEU A 243 -43.62 61.56 29.60
CA LEU A 243 -44.31 60.97 28.45
C LEU A 243 -43.36 60.01 27.70
N PRO A 244 -43.88 58.98 27.00
CA PRO A 244 -43.10 58.17 26.09
C PRO A 244 -42.30 59.03 25.09
N GLY A 245 -41.15 58.52 24.65
CA GLY A 245 -40.43 59.07 23.49
C GLY A 245 -40.97 58.45 22.20
N LEU A 246 -40.78 59.15 21.08
CA LEU A 246 -41.14 58.67 19.75
C LEU A 246 -39.88 58.15 19.06
N ILE A 247 -39.81 56.85 18.80
CA ILE A 247 -38.65 56.23 18.15
C ILE A 247 -39.01 55.89 16.70
N SER A 248 -38.15 56.26 15.75
CA SER A 248 -38.22 55.79 14.37
C SER A 248 -37.03 54.87 14.08
N ILE A 249 -37.27 53.72 13.46
CA ILE A 249 -36.24 52.69 13.23
C ILE A 249 -36.16 52.38 11.73
N LYS A 250 -34.96 52.49 11.17
CA LYS A 250 -34.66 52.18 9.77
C LYS A 250 -33.49 51.21 9.71
N THR A 251 -33.48 50.34 8.70
CA THR A 251 -32.37 49.41 8.45
C THR A 251 -31.54 49.86 7.25
N ALA A 252 -30.27 49.45 7.22
CA ALA A 252 -29.40 49.58 6.05
C ALA A 252 -28.85 48.17 5.71
N PRO A 253 -29.24 47.54 4.58
CA PRO A 253 -30.17 48.03 3.56
C PRO A 253 -31.61 48.18 4.09
N ASP A 254 -32.43 48.97 3.39
CA ASP A 254 -33.84 49.19 3.73
C ASP A 254 -34.66 47.95 3.34
N ILE A 255 -34.88 47.06 4.32
CA ILE A 255 -35.57 45.79 4.16
C ILE A 255 -36.51 45.56 5.36
N PRO A 256 -37.58 44.76 5.20
CA PRO A 256 -38.42 44.40 6.32
C PRO A 256 -37.65 43.59 7.36
N ALA A 257 -37.51 44.14 8.57
CA ALA A 257 -36.90 43.46 9.71
C ALA A 257 -37.81 43.55 10.93
N GLU A 258 -38.08 42.42 11.57
CA GLU A 258 -38.81 42.34 12.83
C GLU A 258 -38.02 43.05 13.92
N VAL A 259 -38.69 43.93 14.67
CA VAL A 259 -38.12 44.68 15.79
C VAL A 259 -38.78 44.28 17.08
N LYS A 260 -37.96 43.93 18.07
CA LYS A 260 -38.37 43.71 19.46
C LYS A 260 -37.71 44.71 20.39
N PHE A 261 -38.47 45.20 21.36
CA PHE A 261 -37.96 45.95 22.51
C PHE A 261 -38.06 45.05 23.74
N GLY A 262 -36.93 44.66 24.31
CA GLY A 262 -36.88 43.51 25.23
C GLY A 262 -37.47 42.27 24.55
N ASP A 263 -38.42 41.61 25.20
CA ASP A 263 -39.11 40.43 24.64
C ASP A 263 -40.35 40.78 23.79
N LYS A 264 -40.76 42.05 23.75
CA LYS A 264 -42.00 42.48 23.09
C LYS A 264 -41.75 42.81 21.62
N PHE A 265 -42.45 42.13 20.73
CA PHE A 265 -42.53 42.48 19.31
C PHE A 265 -43.28 43.80 19.11
N VAL A 266 -42.67 44.73 18.37
CA VAL A 266 -43.20 46.09 18.16
C VAL A 266 -43.63 46.31 16.72
N GLY A 267 -43.04 45.61 15.75
CA GLY A 267 -43.42 45.67 14.34
C GLY A 267 -42.26 45.35 13.41
N THR A 268 -42.40 45.67 12.13
CA THR A 268 -41.37 45.46 11.09
C THR A 268 -40.87 46.79 10.54
N THR A 269 -39.57 46.94 10.33
CA THR A 269 -38.98 48.16 9.75
C THR A 269 -39.44 48.42 8.31
N PRO A 270 -39.52 49.70 7.88
CA PRO A 270 -39.26 50.90 8.68
C PRO A 270 -40.41 51.20 9.67
N LEU A 271 -40.06 51.49 10.92
CA LEU A 271 -41.00 51.92 11.95
C LEU A 271 -40.88 53.43 12.13
N THR A 272 -42.02 54.13 12.23
CA THR A 272 -42.06 55.59 12.39
C THR A 272 -42.82 55.97 13.65
N ASP A 273 -42.20 56.86 14.45
CA ASP A 273 -42.78 57.48 15.65
C ASP A 273 -43.50 56.48 16.60
N ILE A 274 -42.89 55.32 16.85
CA ILE A 274 -43.42 54.36 17.84
C ILE A 274 -43.21 54.89 19.26
N GLU A 275 -44.24 54.82 20.11
CA GLU A 275 -44.17 55.26 21.49
C GLU A 275 -43.45 54.24 22.38
N ILE A 276 -42.30 54.63 22.94
CA ILE A 276 -41.52 53.80 23.86
C ILE A 276 -41.33 54.52 25.19
N SER A 277 -41.51 53.80 26.30
CA SER A 277 -41.31 54.34 27.64
C SER A 277 -39.88 54.88 27.82
N PRO A 278 -39.67 55.98 28.55
CA PRO A 278 -38.34 56.52 28.82
C PRO A 278 -37.45 55.53 29.58
N GLY A 279 -36.16 55.48 29.24
CA GLY A 279 -35.20 54.53 29.81
C GLY A 279 -34.32 53.87 28.74
N THR A 280 -33.39 53.01 29.16
CA THR A 280 -32.58 52.21 28.23
C THR A 280 -33.32 50.92 27.90
N HIS A 281 -33.54 50.67 26.61
CA HIS A 281 -34.19 49.45 26.12
C HIS A 281 -33.23 48.64 25.27
N SER A 282 -33.23 47.33 25.45
CA SER A 282 -32.61 46.42 24.49
C SER A 282 -33.50 46.32 23.27
N VAL A 283 -32.89 46.38 22.09
CA VAL A 283 -33.57 46.29 20.80
C VAL A 283 -32.95 45.12 20.03
N GLU A 284 -33.79 44.17 19.65
CA GLU A 284 -33.41 43.06 18.79
C GLU A 284 -34.08 43.21 17.42
N ILE A 285 -33.27 43.13 16.36
CA ILE A 285 -33.72 43.29 14.99
C ILE A 285 -33.35 42.03 14.19
N ARG A 286 -34.35 41.44 13.54
CA ARG A 286 -34.22 40.18 12.80
C ARG A 286 -34.78 40.35 11.39
N SER A 287 -33.99 39.99 10.38
CA SER A 287 -34.44 39.94 8.99
C SER A 287 -34.03 38.61 8.37
N GLU A 288 -34.83 38.12 7.42
CA GLU A 288 -34.53 36.90 6.70
C GLU A 288 -33.20 37.03 5.95
N ARG A 289 -32.29 36.05 6.12
CA ARG A 289 -30.95 36.01 5.50
C ARG A 289 -29.93 37.06 6.01
N TYR A 290 -30.21 37.79 7.08
CA TYR A 290 -29.27 38.71 7.75
C TYR A 290 -28.95 38.25 9.18
N LEU A 291 -27.84 38.71 9.73
CA LEU A 291 -27.47 38.45 11.12
C LEU A 291 -28.40 39.22 12.05
N THR A 292 -28.83 38.57 13.13
CA THR A 292 -29.61 39.23 14.17
C THR A 292 -28.77 40.31 14.84
N VAL A 293 -29.28 41.53 14.89
CA VAL A 293 -28.62 42.64 15.58
C VAL A 293 -29.29 42.83 16.94
N GLN A 294 -28.48 42.81 17.99
CA GLN A 294 -28.91 43.17 19.34
C GLN A 294 -28.16 44.43 19.77
N THR A 295 -28.91 45.48 20.09
CA THR A 295 -28.37 46.78 20.51
C THR A 295 -29.19 47.34 21.68
N SER A 296 -28.81 48.51 22.18
CA SER A 296 -29.60 49.22 23.19
C SER A 296 -29.81 50.67 22.79
N VAL A 297 -31.02 51.19 23.01
CA VAL A 297 -31.36 52.60 22.78
C VAL A 297 -31.80 53.25 24.08
N LYS A 298 -31.20 54.40 24.41
CA LYS A 298 -31.64 55.23 25.54
C LYS A 298 -32.71 56.20 25.06
N VAL A 299 -33.94 55.95 25.49
CA VAL A 299 -35.13 56.76 25.16
C VAL A 299 -35.25 57.90 26.16
N THR A 300 -35.13 59.15 25.69
CA THR A 300 -35.13 60.35 26.55
C THR A 300 -36.50 60.58 27.22
N GLY A 301 -37.57 60.25 26.49
CA GLY A 301 -38.97 60.52 26.85
C GLY A 301 -39.45 61.90 26.41
N LYS A 302 -40.50 62.42 27.07
CA LYS A 302 -41.04 63.77 26.87
C LYS A 302 -41.63 64.07 25.49
N GLY A 303 -41.97 63.05 24.70
CA GLY A 303 -42.40 63.21 23.31
C GLY A 303 -41.26 63.59 22.36
N GLU A 304 -39.99 63.51 22.79
CA GLU A 304 -38.84 63.73 21.90
C GLU A 304 -38.76 62.63 20.83
N ARG A 305 -38.41 63.03 19.60
CA ARG A 305 -38.20 62.13 18.47
C ARG A 305 -36.73 61.70 18.39
N GLN A 306 -36.49 60.40 18.30
CA GLN A 306 -35.15 59.84 18.06
C GLN A 306 -35.19 58.85 16.90
N VAL A 307 -34.12 58.80 16.11
CA VAL A 307 -33.99 57.87 14.98
C VAL A 307 -32.88 56.87 15.28
N LEU A 308 -33.19 55.59 15.14
CA LEU A 308 -32.24 54.49 15.23
C LEU A 308 -32.02 53.90 13.84
N ASN A 309 -30.84 54.11 13.28
CA ASN A 309 -30.42 53.48 12.02
C ASN A 309 -29.59 52.23 12.33
N VAL A 310 -29.98 51.08 11.79
CA VAL A 310 -29.33 49.80 12.07
C VAL A 310 -28.82 49.16 10.79
N ALA A 311 -27.50 48.97 10.70
CA ALA A 311 -26.90 48.22 9.62
C ALA A 311 -27.13 46.71 9.83
N LEU A 312 -27.57 46.02 8.78
CA LEU A 312 -27.79 44.58 8.79
C LEU A 312 -26.71 43.88 7.96
N ASP A 313 -25.91 43.05 8.61
CA ASP A 313 -24.89 42.25 7.95
C ASP A 313 -25.51 40.98 7.33
N PRO A 314 -25.21 40.65 6.06
CA PRO A 314 -25.70 39.42 5.43
C PRO A 314 -25.29 38.16 6.19
N ALA A 315 -26.22 37.24 6.45
CA ALA A 315 -25.95 35.94 7.06
C ALA A 315 -25.60 34.85 6.03
N TRP A 316 -25.38 35.21 4.76
CA TRP A 316 -24.98 34.31 3.69
C TRP A 316 -23.54 34.58 3.25
N GLY A 317 -22.90 33.56 2.68
CA GLY A 317 -21.62 33.68 1.98
C GLY A 317 -21.78 33.32 0.52
N THR A 318 -20.75 33.61 -0.29
CA THR A 318 -20.77 33.32 -1.73
C THR A 318 -20.07 31.99 -1.98
N LEU A 319 -20.72 31.06 -2.69
CA LEU A 319 -20.12 29.81 -3.14
C LEU A 319 -19.89 29.89 -4.65
N MET A 320 -18.66 29.67 -5.08
CA MET A 320 -18.31 29.51 -6.49
C MET A 320 -17.83 28.07 -6.73
N VAL A 321 -18.42 27.40 -7.71
CA VAL A 321 -18.03 26.04 -8.09
C VAL A 321 -18.20 25.82 -9.60
N THR A 322 -17.17 25.24 -10.21
CA THR A 322 -17.18 24.79 -11.60
C THR A 322 -16.97 23.27 -11.64
N SER A 323 -17.40 22.62 -12.72
CA SER A 323 -17.06 21.22 -12.97
C SER A 323 -16.46 21.00 -14.35
N ASN A 324 -15.69 19.93 -14.48
CA ASN A 324 -15.25 19.41 -15.76
C ASN A 324 -15.75 17.97 -15.95
N PRO A 325 -16.67 17.70 -16.89
CA PRO A 325 -17.29 18.66 -17.82
C PRO A 325 -18.28 19.62 -17.12
N LYS A 326 -18.53 20.79 -17.75
CA LYS A 326 -19.49 21.80 -17.26
C LYS A 326 -20.94 21.30 -17.33
N GLY A 327 -21.85 21.97 -16.61
CA GLY A 327 -23.28 21.65 -16.57
C GLY A 327 -23.59 20.38 -15.78
N ALA A 328 -22.89 20.19 -14.66
CA ALA A 328 -23.26 19.19 -13.66
C ALA A 328 -24.26 19.82 -12.69
N ASP A 329 -25.28 19.07 -12.30
CA ASP A 329 -26.29 19.51 -11.34
C ASP A 329 -25.65 19.61 -9.95
N LEU A 330 -25.79 20.77 -9.34
CA LEU A 330 -25.27 21.14 -8.04
C LEU A 330 -26.39 21.03 -7.01
N THR A 331 -26.23 20.12 -6.05
CA THR A 331 -27.08 20.08 -4.85
C THR A 331 -26.28 20.45 -3.60
N LEU A 332 -26.93 21.14 -2.66
CA LEU A 332 -26.40 21.44 -1.33
C LEU A 332 -27.32 20.79 -0.29
N ASN A 333 -26.79 19.88 0.52
CA ASN A 333 -27.55 19.08 1.49
C ASN A 333 -28.77 18.38 0.86
N GLY A 334 -28.63 17.90 -0.39
CA GLY A 334 -29.69 17.23 -1.14
C GLY A 334 -30.69 18.15 -1.86
N ARG A 335 -30.61 19.47 -1.68
CA ARG A 335 -31.46 20.44 -2.40
C ARG A 335 -30.76 20.94 -3.66
N LEU A 336 -31.41 20.84 -4.81
CA LEU A 336 -30.90 21.37 -6.08
C LEU A 336 -30.77 22.90 -6.02
N VAL A 337 -29.57 23.40 -6.31
CA VAL A 337 -29.24 24.83 -6.29
C VAL A 337 -29.05 25.39 -7.71
N GLY A 338 -28.63 24.55 -8.65
CA GLY A 338 -28.44 24.92 -10.06
C GLY A 338 -27.54 23.93 -10.79
N SER A 339 -26.89 24.35 -11.87
CA SER A 339 -25.87 23.55 -12.56
C SER A 339 -24.57 24.35 -12.71
N THR A 340 -23.42 23.68 -12.80
CA THR A 340 -22.09 24.32 -12.89
C THR A 340 -21.80 24.95 -14.26
N PRO A 341 -21.00 26.03 -14.34
CA PRO A 341 -20.49 26.85 -13.25
C PRO A 341 -21.63 27.53 -12.49
N SER A 342 -21.57 27.52 -11.16
CA SER A 342 -22.62 28.08 -10.31
C SER A 342 -22.04 29.06 -9.31
N LEU A 343 -22.76 30.18 -9.12
CA LEU A 343 -22.53 31.18 -8.09
C LEU A 343 -23.74 31.16 -7.15
N ALA A 344 -23.61 30.47 -6.02
CA ALA A 344 -24.69 30.34 -5.04
C ALA A 344 -24.45 31.24 -3.83
N LYS A 345 -25.53 31.56 -3.11
CA LYS A 345 -25.51 32.41 -1.90
C LYS A 345 -26.06 31.68 -0.65
N PRO A 346 -25.51 30.51 -0.27
CA PRO A 346 -26.01 29.74 0.86
C PRO A 346 -25.91 30.54 2.18
N LEU A 347 -26.86 30.30 3.09
CA LEU A 347 -26.81 30.83 4.45
C LEU A 347 -25.62 30.23 5.22
N ARG A 348 -25.14 30.90 6.26
CA ARG A 348 -24.09 30.38 7.15
C ARG A 348 -24.42 28.97 7.65
N GLY A 349 -23.42 28.11 7.69
CA GLY A 349 -23.59 26.72 8.12
C GLY A 349 -22.68 25.75 7.36
N LYS A 350 -22.80 24.48 7.70
CA LYS A 350 -22.05 23.38 7.06
C LYS A 350 -22.86 22.80 5.91
N TYR A 351 -22.20 22.56 4.78
CA TYR A 351 -22.84 22.00 3.60
C TYR A 351 -22.06 20.80 3.06
N ARG A 352 -22.82 19.79 2.63
CA ARG A 352 -22.37 18.75 1.73
C ARG A 352 -22.89 19.07 0.34
N LEU A 353 -21.97 19.32 -0.57
CA LEU A 353 -22.21 19.49 -1.99
C LEU A 353 -22.15 18.15 -2.71
N GLU A 354 -23.05 17.98 -3.66
CA GLU A 354 -23.01 16.91 -4.66
C GLU A 354 -23.06 17.52 -6.06
N LEU A 355 -22.16 17.09 -6.92
CA LEU A 355 -22.20 17.34 -8.35
C LEU A 355 -22.57 16.06 -9.08
N ALA A 356 -23.72 16.07 -9.75
CA ALA A 356 -24.20 14.94 -10.54
C ALA A 356 -24.27 15.30 -12.02
N LYS A 357 -23.82 14.40 -12.90
CA LYS A 357 -23.99 14.57 -14.35
C LYS A 357 -24.23 13.22 -15.02
N PRO A 358 -25.21 13.10 -15.94
CA PRO A 358 -25.46 11.85 -16.65
C PRO A 358 -24.21 11.29 -17.33
N GLY A 359 -23.87 10.02 -17.05
CA GLY A 359 -22.68 9.34 -17.58
C GLY A 359 -21.38 9.55 -16.78
N TRP A 360 -21.46 10.29 -15.66
CA TRP A 360 -20.34 10.57 -14.75
C TRP A 360 -20.67 10.10 -13.34
N LYS A 361 -19.64 9.75 -12.57
CA LYS A 361 -19.74 9.44 -11.14
C LYS A 361 -20.05 10.75 -10.38
N PRO A 362 -20.97 10.74 -9.40
CA PRO A 362 -21.24 11.91 -8.58
C PRO A 362 -20.02 12.26 -7.74
N ALA A 363 -19.73 13.55 -7.60
CA ALA A 363 -18.63 14.06 -6.77
C ALA A 363 -19.18 14.79 -5.55
N TYR A 364 -18.55 14.59 -4.39
CA TYR A 364 -18.98 15.18 -3.12
C TYR A 364 -17.90 16.08 -2.51
N ARG A 365 -18.31 17.18 -1.88
CA ARG A 365 -17.43 18.05 -1.07
C ARG A 365 -18.15 18.56 0.17
N GLU A 366 -17.43 18.66 1.27
CA GLU A 366 -17.92 19.30 2.49
C GLU A 366 -17.19 20.63 2.70
N PHE A 367 -17.92 21.66 3.10
CA PHE A 367 -17.38 22.98 3.39
C PHE A 367 -18.30 23.78 4.32
N ASP A 368 -17.72 24.81 4.93
CA ASP A 368 -18.43 25.72 5.82
C ASP A 368 -18.60 27.09 5.16
N ILE A 369 -19.79 27.65 5.27
CA ILE A 369 -20.10 29.00 4.81
C ILE A 369 -20.10 29.94 6.01
N SER A 370 -19.23 30.94 5.95
CA SER A 370 -19.20 32.06 6.88
C SER A 370 -19.90 33.29 6.27
N PRO A 371 -20.62 34.10 7.06
CA PRO A 371 -21.21 35.36 6.61
C PRO A 371 -20.22 36.24 5.85
N GLY A 372 -20.64 36.77 4.69
CA GLY A 372 -19.87 37.72 3.87
C GLY A 372 -18.61 37.17 3.19
N ARG A 373 -18.21 35.91 3.46
CA ARG A 373 -17.03 35.30 2.83
C ARG A 373 -17.38 34.59 1.52
N ALA A 374 -16.44 34.65 0.58
CA ALA A 374 -16.47 33.82 -0.63
C ALA A 374 -15.73 32.50 -0.39
N VAL A 375 -16.36 31.39 -0.76
CA VAL A 375 -15.78 30.05 -0.82
C VAL A 375 -15.72 29.66 -2.30
N ASP A 376 -14.51 29.57 -2.82
CA ASP A 376 -14.25 29.07 -4.17
C ASP A 376 -13.73 27.64 -4.09
N LEU A 377 -14.52 26.70 -4.61
CA LEU A 377 -14.13 25.29 -4.68
C LEU A 377 -13.39 24.96 -5.98
N GLY A 378 -13.17 25.95 -6.84
CA GLY A 378 -12.50 25.79 -8.12
C GLY A 378 -13.26 24.87 -9.09
N THR A 379 -12.51 24.18 -9.94
CA THR A 379 -13.06 23.20 -10.90
C THR A 379 -12.96 21.79 -10.33
N ILE A 380 -14.11 21.17 -10.06
CA ILE A 380 -14.20 19.77 -9.64
C ILE A 380 -14.19 18.88 -10.90
N GLN A 381 -13.20 18.00 -10.99
CA GLN A 381 -13.10 17.02 -12.07
C GLN A 381 -14.05 15.84 -11.79
N LEU A 382 -15.02 15.62 -12.68
CA LEU A 382 -15.87 14.44 -12.61
C LEU A 382 -15.19 13.26 -13.32
N GLU A 383 -15.38 12.06 -12.77
CA GLU A 383 -14.95 10.80 -13.38
C GLU A 383 -16.08 10.16 -14.18
N ARG A 384 -15.78 9.45 -15.27
CA ARG A 384 -16.82 8.74 -16.02
C ARG A 384 -17.25 7.48 -15.29
N ILE A 385 -18.50 7.06 -15.54
CA ILE A 385 -18.97 5.74 -15.10
C ILE A 385 -18.18 4.66 -15.86
N ASP A 386 -17.65 3.69 -15.12
CA ASP A 386 -16.86 2.58 -15.65
C ASP A 386 -17.74 1.63 -16.48
N GLY A 387 -17.17 1.05 -17.53
CA GLY A 387 -17.71 -0.09 -18.26
C GLY A 387 -16.86 -1.34 -18.00
N LYS A 388 -17.42 -2.52 -18.25
CA LYS A 388 -16.70 -3.79 -18.02
C LYS A 388 -16.18 -4.33 -19.35
N LEU A 389 -14.94 -4.78 -19.38
CA LEU A 389 -14.38 -5.54 -20.48
C LEU A 389 -14.22 -7.00 -20.05
N PHE A 390 -14.86 -7.92 -20.76
CA PHE A 390 -14.56 -9.35 -20.68
C PHE A 390 -13.80 -9.77 -21.93
N ILE A 391 -12.57 -10.27 -21.77
CA ILE A 391 -11.73 -10.69 -22.89
C ILE A 391 -11.24 -12.12 -22.71
N SER A 392 -11.41 -12.94 -23.75
CA SER A 392 -10.92 -14.30 -23.83
C SER A 392 -10.09 -14.51 -25.08
N SER A 393 -9.24 -15.54 -25.11
CA SER A 393 -8.45 -15.87 -26.30
C SER A 393 -8.42 -17.36 -26.62
N ARG A 394 -8.11 -17.67 -27.88
CA ARG A 394 -7.84 -19.02 -28.38
C ARG A 394 -6.43 -19.07 -29.01
N PRO A 395 -5.48 -19.80 -28.40
CA PRO A 395 -5.57 -20.50 -27.12
C PRO A 395 -5.74 -19.54 -25.91
N SER A 396 -6.24 -20.06 -24.79
CA SER A 396 -6.43 -19.33 -23.53
C SER A 396 -5.08 -19.00 -22.85
N ASN A 397 -5.08 -18.25 -21.75
CA ASN A 397 -3.88 -17.79 -21.04
C ASN A 397 -2.94 -16.97 -21.92
N ALA A 398 -3.49 -16.01 -22.68
CA ALA A 398 -2.72 -14.95 -23.33
C ALA A 398 -2.62 -13.76 -22.39
N THR A 399 -1.44 -13.14 -22.31
CA THR A 399 -1.23 -11.89 -21.56
C THR A 399 -2.01 -10.76 -22.21
N VAL A 400 -2.73 -9.98 -21.39
CA VAL A 400 -3.52 -8.82 -21.79
C VAL A 400 -2.83 -7.55 -21.32
N THR A 401 -2.46 -6.68 -22.25
CA THR A 401 -1.93 -5.35 -21.99
C THR A 401 -2.88 -4.33 -22.60
N ILE A 402 -3.26 -3.30 -21.85
CA ILE A 402 -4.15 -2.23 -22.34
C ILE A 402 -3.39 -0.91 -22.25
N GLY A 403 -3.16 -0.26 -23.39
CA GLY A 403 -2.10 0.76 -23.52
C GLY A 403 -0.74 0.13 -23.21
N ASP A 404 0.00 0.74 -22.27
CA ASP A 404 1.30 0.24 -21.79
C ASP A 404 1.21 -0.50 -20.45
N MET A 405 0.02 -0.88 -19.99
CA MET A 405 -0.16 -1.52 -18.69
C MET A 405 -0.62 -2.97 -18.78
N PHE A 406 0.09 -3.86 -18.09
CA PHE A 406 -0.33 -5.25 -17.93
C PHE A 406 -1.60 -5.34 -17.06
N ARG A 407 -2.61 -6.07 -17.54
CA ARG A 407 -3.91 -6.20 -16.86
C ARG A 407 -4.24 -7.61 -16.39
N GLY A 408 -3.51 -8.63 -16.84
CA GLY A 408 -3.74 -10.04 -16.48
C GLY A 408 -3.59 -11.00 -17.66
N ARG A 409 -4.22 -12.18 -17.55
CA ARG A 409 -4.24 -13.22 -18.59
C ARG A 409 -5.67 -13.64 -18.94
N THR A 410 -5.95 -13.94 -20.20
CA THR A 410 -7.27 -14.40 -20.66
C THR A 410 -7.65 -15.79 -20.11
N PRO A 411 -8.93 -16.06 -19.78
CA PRO A 411 -10.06 -15.12 -19.77
C PRO A 411 -9.97 -14.12 -18.61
N LEU A 412 -10.34 -12.87 -18.88
CA LEU A 412 -10.11 -11.75 -17.96
C LEU A 412 -11.29 -10.78 -17.99
N LYS A 413 -11.73 -10.32 -16.81
CA LYS A 413 -12.77 -9.30 -16.64
C LYS A 413 -12.16 -8.08 -15.93
N ILE A 414 -12.30 -6.89 -16.49
CA ILE A 414 -11.69 -5.65 -15.98
C ILE A 414 -12.69 -4.50 -16.10
N ASP A 415 -12.75 -3.63 -15.09
CA ASP A 415 -13.49 -2.38 -15.17
C ASP A 415 -12.59 -1.28 -15.77
N LEU A 416 -13.08 -0.58 -16.79
CA LEU A 416 -12.37 0.45 -17.54
C LEU A 416 -13.26 1.67 -17.70
N VAL A 417 -12.65 2.87 -17.75
CA VAL A 417 -13.38 4.12 -17.97
C VAL A 417 -14.26 4.02 -19.21
N GLY A 418 -15.57 4.26 -19.04
CA GLY A 418 -16.53 4.16 -20.14
C GLY A 418 -16.44 5.32 -21.14
N GLN A 419 -17.08 5.16 -22.29
CA GLN A 419 -17.05 6.04 -23.46
C GLN A 419 -15.63 6.33 -23.97
N LYS A 420 -14.73 5.36 -23.84
CA LYS A 420 -13.34 5.42 -24.31
C LYS A 420 -12.98 4.18 -25.12
N THR A 421 -12.19 4.38 -26.17
CA THR A 421 -11.61 3.30 -26.96
C THR A 421 -10.23 2.95 -26.42
N TYR A 422 -9.96 1.66 -26.29
CA TYR A 422 -8.71 1.13 -25.77
C TYR A 422 -8.04 0.20 -26.77
N ASP A 423 -6.73 0.36 -26.94
CA ASP A 423 -5.89 -0.62 -27.63
C ASP A 423 -5.45 -1.71 -26.65
N ILE A 424 -5.84 -2.94 -26.97
CA ILE A 424 -5.62 -4.14 -26.20
C ILE A 424 -4.64 -5.03 -26.96
N ARG A 425 -3.43 -5.18 -26.42
CA ARG A 425 -2.41 -6.08 -26.93
C ARG A 425 -2.50 -7.43 -26.21
N LEU A 426 -2.64 -8.49 -26.99
CA LEU A 426 -2.58 -9.88 -26.54
C LEU A 426 -1.27 -10.51 -26.96
N THR A 427 -0.54 -11.09 -26.00
CA THR A 427 0.72 -11.82 -26.26
C THR A 427 0.68 -13.22 -25.67
N LYS A 428 1.26 -14.18 -26.40
CA LYS A 428 1.42 -15.56 -25.92
C LYS A 428 2.63 -16.21 -26.59
N LEU A 429 3.45 -16.93 -25.83
CA LEU A 429 4.64 -17.62 -26.35
C LEU A 429 4.27 -18.59 -27.50
N GLY A 430 5.00 -18.50 -28.61
CA GLY A 430 4.73 -19.28 -29.82
C GLY A 430 3.60 -18.74 -30.70
N TYR A 431 3.04 -17.56 -30.40
CA TYR A 431 1.99 -16.91 -31.19
C TYR A 431 2.38 -15.47 -31.53
N LYS A 432 1.90 -14.99 -32.68
CA LYS A 432 2.05 -13.58 -33.05
C LYS A 432 1.26 -12.70 -32.08
N PRO A 433 1.82 -11.58 -31.60
CA PRO A 433 1.06 -10.57 -30.86
C PRO A 433 -0.15 -10.11 -31.67
N LYS A 434 -1.28 -9.91 -31.01
CA LYS A 434 -2.50 -9.38 -31.63
C LYS A 434 -2.90 -8.10 -30.92
N ILE A 435 -3.11 -7.02 -31.67
CA ILE A 435 -3.62 -5.75 -31.15
C ILE A 435 -5.08 -5.65 -31.59
N LEU A 436 -5.96 -5.31 -30.65
CA LEU A 436 -7.39 -5.14 -30.84
C LEU A 436 -7.78 -3.77 -30.30
N SER A 437 -8.73 -3.09 -30.94
CA SER A 437 -9.27 -1.83 -30.42
C SER A 437 -10.69 -2.06 -29.93
N ALA A 438 -11.02 -1.57 -28.74
CA ALA A 438 -12.30 -1.84 -28.08
C ALA A 438 -12.91 -0.57 -27.48
N ALA A 439 -14.09 -0.18 -27.95
CA ALA A 439 -14.89 0.86 -27.33
C ALA A 439 -15.61 0.31 -26.09
N ILE A 440 -15.30 0.89 -24.93
CA ILE A 440 -15.93 0.53 -23.65
C ILE A 440 -17.09 1.49 -23.42
N LYS A 441 -18.31 0.97 -23.30
CA LYS A 441 -19.50 1.77 -22.97
C LYS A 441 -19.70 1.76 -21.46
N SER A 442 -20.04 2.91 -20.88
CA SER A 442 -20.35 3.02 -19.44
C SER A 442 -21.48 2.07 -19.06
N ASP A 443 -21.34 1.42 -17.89
CA ASP A 443 -22.31 0.50 -17.30
C ASP A 443 -22.74 -0.68 -18.21
N LYS A 444 -21.90 -1.04 -19.18
CA LYS A 444 -22.11 -2.20 -20.05
C LYS A 444 -20.88 -3.10 -20.06
N THR A 445 -21.11 -4.38 -20.33
CA THR A 445 -20.01 -5.34 -20.53
C THR A 445 -19.71 -5.51 -22.01
N THR A 446 -18.54 -5.05 -22.46
CA THR A 446 -17.98 -5.35 -23.79
C THR A 446 -17.29 -6.72 -23.74
N THR A 447 -17.66 -7.63 -24.63
CA THR A 447 -17.06 -8.98 -24.70
C THR A 447 -16.22 -9.15 -25.96
N ILE A 448 -15.00 -9.67 -25.80
CA ILE A 448 -14.06 -9.93 -26.89
C ILE A 448 -13.56 -11.38 -26.82
N VAL A 449 -13.59 -12.08 -27.96
CA VAL A 449 -13.01 -13.42 -28.12
C VAL A 449 -11.94 -13.36 -29.21
N ALA A 450 -10.67 -13.47 -28.82
CA ALA A 450 -9.55 -13.26 -29.72
C ALA A 450 -8.86 -14.57 -30.14
N LYS A 451 -8.86 -14.88 -31.43
CA LYS A 451 -8.01 -15.95 -31.98
C LYS A 451 -6.60 -15.44 -32.24
N LEU A 452 -5.59 -16.10 -31.66
CA LEU A 452 -4.16 -15.81 -31.87
C LEU A 452 -3.58 -16.74 -32.94
N ASN A 453 -2.77 -16.17 -33.83
CA ASN A 453 -2.15 -16.94 -34.91
C ASN A 453 -0.79 -17.49 -34.45
N PRO A 454 -0.53 -18.80 -34.60
CA PRO A 454 0.76 -19.38 -34.23
C PRO A 454 1.89 -18.77 -35.06
N GLU A 455 3.05 -18.60 -34.43
CA GLU A 455 4.28 -18.13 -35.07
C GLU A 455 5.28 -19.29 -35.19
N PHE A 456 5.96 -19.40 -36.34
CA PHE A 456 6.82 -20.53 -36.65
C PHE A 456 8.25 -20.07 -37.01
N GLY A 457 9.23 -20.90 -36.66
CA GLY A 457 10.64 -20.80 -37.05
C GLY A 457 11.11 -22.05 -37.80
N ILE A 458 12.31 -21.99 -38.37
CA ILE A 458 12.89 -23.08 -39.18
C ILE A 458 14.11 -23.67 -38.47
N ILE A 459 14.13 -25.00 -38.33
CA ILE A 459 15.27 -25.79 -37.86
C ILE A 459 15.73 -26.73 -38.98
N PHE A 460 17.01 -26.74 -39.30
CA PHE A 460 17.61 -27.74 -40.19
C PHE A 460 18.28 -28.80 -39.33
N LEU A 461 17.72 -30.00 -39.29
CA LEU A 461 18.29 -31.11 -38.55
C LEU A 461 19.05 -32.03 -39.50
N LYS A 462 20.31 -32.34 -39.18
CA LYS A 462 21.14 -33.34 -39.88
C LYS A 462 21.61 -34.38 -38.88
N THR A 463 21.32 -35.65 -39.13
CA THR A 463 21.74 -36.77 -38.28
C THR A 463 22.76 -37.67 -38.95
N SER A 464 23.73 -38.16 -38.17
CA SER A 464 24.66 -39.23 -38.57
C SER A 464 24.53 -40.40 -37.57
N PRO A 465 24.39 -41.66 -38.01
CA PRO A 465 24.20 -42.09 -39.40
C PRO A 465 22.85 -41.61 -39.97
N SER A 466 22.72 -41.66 -41.30
CA SER A 466 21.45 -41.42 -42.00
C SER A 466 20.40 -42.49 -41.62
N GLY A 467 19.12 -42.19 -41.86
CA GLY A 467 18.02 -43.15 -41.61
C GLY A 467 17.55 -43.25 -40.15
N ALA A 468 17.94 -42.31 -39.28
CA ALA A 468 17.35 -42.21 -37.94
C ALA A 468 15.90 -41.68 -38.00
N LYS A 469 15.05 -42.11 -37.07
CA LYS A 469 13.67 -41.67 -36.89
C LYS A 469 13.61 -40.52 -35.88
N LEU A 470 12.74 -39.54 -36.11
CA LEU A 470 12.52 -38.38 -35.24
C LEU A 470 11.11 -38.40 -34.66
N LYS A 471 11.01 -38.12 -33.35
CA LYS A 471 9.78 -37.68 -32.69
C LYS A 471 9.95 -36.25 -32.19
N ILE A 472 8.89 -35.45 -32.29
CA ILE A 472 8.81 -34.09 -31.75
C ILE A 472 7.62 -34.03 -30.80
N ASP A 473 7.86 -33.57 -29.57
CA ASP A 473 6.85 -33.55 -28.50
C ASP A 473 6.13 -34.90 -28.34
N GLY A 474 6.88 -36.00 -28.49
CA GLY A 474 6.38 -37.38 -28.40
C GLY A 474 5.74 -37.94 -29.67
N ARG A 475 5.43 -37.10 -30.67
CA ARG A 475 4.78 -37.52 -31.93
C ARG A 475 5.81 -37.87 -33.00
N PRO A 476 5.68 -38.99 -33.73
CA PRO A 476 6.59 -39.34 -34.82
C PRO A 476 6.45 -38.35 -36.00
N VAL A 477 7.58 -37.87 -36.52
CA VAL A 477 7.67 -36.89 -37.62
C VAL A 477 8.45 -37.44 -38.83
N GLY A 478 8.84 -38.72 -38.78
CA GLY A 478 9.53 -39.40 -39.88
C GLY A 478 11.06 -39.36 -39.78
N ALA A 479 11.73 -39.14 -40.90
CA ALA A 479 13.20 -39.14 -40.97
C ALA A 479 13.82 -38.00 -40.16
N ALA A 480 14.92 -38.23 -39.46
CA ALA A 480 15.50 -37.22 -38.59
C ALA A 480 16.25 -36.11 -39.35
N SER A 481 16.91 -36.43 -40.46
CA SER A 481 17.53 -35.43 -41.32
C SER A 481 16.48 -34.72 -42.18
N GLN A 482 15.97 -33.58 -41.72
CA GLN A 482 14.96 -32.81 -42.45
C GLN A 482 14.92 -31.32 -42.04
N ARG A 483 14.27 -30.51 -42.89
CA ARG A 483 13.89 -29.14 -42.57
C ARG A 483 12.59 -29.14 -41.78
N LEU A 484 12.64 -28.68 -40.54
CA LEU A 484 11.50 -28.64 -39.63
C LEU A 484 10.96 -27.22 -39.53
N ARG A 485 9.66 -27.06 -39.75
CA ARG A 485 8.92 -25.83 -39.44
C ARG A 485 8.20 -26.04 -38.11
N LEU A 486 8.71 -25.42 -37.06
CA LEU A 486 8.24 -25.61 -35.69
C LEU A 486 7.74 -24.30 -35.11
N GLN A 487 6.79 -24.37 -34.20
CA GLN A 487 6.26 -23.19 -33.53
C GLN A 487 7.39 -22.53 -32.71
N THR A 488 7.38 -21.20 -32.55
CA THR A 488 8.43 -20.45 -31.82
C THR A 488 8.31 -20.60 -30.30
N ARG A 489 8.27 -21.87 -29.84
CA ARG A 489 8.31 -22.31 -28.45
C ARG A 489 9.32 -23.46 -28.32
N PRO A 490 9.73 -23.82 -27.10
CA PRO A 490 10.53 -25.03 -26.91
C PRO A 490 9.78 -26.29 -27.34
N HIS A 491 10.49 -27.20 -28.00
CA HIS A 491 10.02 -28.51 -28.46
C HIS A 491 11.02 -29.59 -28.03
N ASN A 492 10.51 -30.72 -27.54
CA ASN A 492 11.32 -31.88 -27.22
C ASN A 492 11.55 -32.70 -28.50
N ILE A 493 12.79 -33.11 -28.76
CA ILE A 493 13.16 -33.98 -29.86
C ILE A 493 13.73 -35.29 -29.35
N GLU A 494 13.33 -36.39 -29.99
CA GLU A 494 13.86 -37.73 -29.75
C GLU A 494 14.28 -38.30 -31.10
N ILE A 495 15.54 -38.73 -31.20
CA ILE A 495 16.11 -39.27 -32.43
C ILE A 495 16.59 -40.68 -32.13
N SER A 496 15.97 -41.66 -32.77
CA SER A 496 16.22 -43.08 -32.53
C SER A 496 16.58 -43.80 -33.82
N LYS A 497 17.54 -44.72 -33.78
CA LYS A 497 17.82 -45.66 -34.87
C LYS A 497 18.11 -47.03 -34.26
N PRO A 498 17.56 -48.14 -34.80
CA PRO A 498 17.89 -49.49 -34.32
C PRO A 498 19.41 -49.72 -34.30
N GLY A 499 19.91 -50.30 -33.20
CA GLY A 499 21.34 -50.50 -32.97
C GLY A 499 22.12 -49.25 -32.52
N TYR A 500 21.45 -48.11 -32.32
CA TYR A 500 22.03 -46.86 -31.84
C TYR A 500 21.32 -46.34 -30.58
N ILE A 501 22.05 -45.59 -29.77
CA ILE A 501 21.50 -44.93 -28.58
C ILE A 501 20.58 -43.80 -29.03
N THR A 502 19.38 -43.78 -28.44
CA THR A 502 18.39 -42.75 -28.73
C THR A 502 18.83 -41.41 -28.13
N TYR A 503 18.96 -40.40 -28.97
CA TYR A 503 19.23 -39.04 -28.55
C TYR A 503 17.93 -38.35 -28.09
N ARG A 504 17.98 -37.60 -26.99
CA ARG A 504 16.89 -36.75 -26.49
C ARG A 504 17.41 -35.35 -26.26
N GLY A 505 16.66 -34.34 -26.68
CA GLY A 505 17.06 -32.94 -26.50
C GLY A 505 15.91 -31.97 -26.67
N MET A 506 16.17 -30.68 -26.45
CA MET A 506 15.19 -29.62 -26.63
C MET A 506 15.66 -28.63 -27.70
N VAL A 507 14.76 -28.19 -28.56
CA VAL A 507 15.00 -27.19 -29.59
C VAL A 507 14.01 -26.04 -29.45
N SER A 508 14.51 -24.80 -29.55
CA SER A 508 13.69 -23.59 -29.47
C SER A 508 13.85 -22.78 -30.76
N PRO A 509 12.92 -22.90 -31.71
CA PRO A 509 12.93 -22.14 -32.96
C PRO A 509 12.76 -20.65 -32.70
N ARG A 510 13.45 -19.82 -33.48
CA ARG A 510 13.32 -18.36 -33.45
C ARG A 510 12.76 -17.85 -34.76
N LYS A 511 12.09 -16.70 -34.70
CA LYS A 511 11.64 -15.96 -35.89
C LYS A 511 12.86 -15.46 -36.69
N ALA A 512 12.78 -15.53 -38.02
CA ALA A 512 13.77 -15.02 -38.98
C ALA A 512 15.20 -15.63 -38.92
N ALA A 513 15.52 -16.48 -37.94
CA ALA A 513 16.80 -17.17 -37.85
C ALA A 513 16.64 -18.67 -38.12
N SER A 514 17.31 -19.16 -39.16
CA SER A 514 17.47 -20.60 -39.37
C SER A 514 18.54 -21.14 -38.43
N LYS A 515 18.24 -22.23 -37.72
CA LYS A 515 19.22 -22.93 -36.87
C LYS A 515 19.54 -24.30 -37.46
N SER A 516 20.81 -24.56 -37.73
CA SER A 516 21.29 -25.88 -38.15
C SER A 516 21.75 -26.68 -36.93
N LEU A 517 21.26 -27.92 -36.81
CA LEU A 517 21.60 -28.86 -35.75
C LEU A 517 22.18 -30.12 -36.38
N LYS A 518 23.43 -30.43 -36.04
CA LYS A 518 24.09 -31.68 -36.42
C LYS A 518 24.13 -32.63 -35.22
N ILE A 519 23.54 -33.82 -35.34
CA ILE A 519 23.45 -34.80 -34.25
C ILE A 519 24.04 -36.12 -34.72
N THR A 520 25.02 -36.64 -33.98
CA THR A 520 25.61 -37.96 -34.26
C THR A 520 25.09 -38.94 -33.21
N LEU A 521 24.49 -40.05 -33.64
CA LEU A 521 24.07 -41.15 -32.78
C LEU A 521 25.20 -42.16 -32.67
N GLU A 522 25.32 -42.77 -31.50
CA GLU A 522 26.36 -43.74 -31.18
C GLU A 522 25.81 -45.15 -31.22
N LYS A 523 26.60 -46.11 -31.72
CA LYS A 523 26.16 -47.51 -31.78
C LYS A 523 26.03 -48.08 -30.38
N GLN A 524 24.88 -48.67 -30.10
CA GLN A 524 24.59 -49.31 -28.82
C GLN A 524 25.57 -50.45 -28.55
N LEU A 525 25.99 -51.20 -29.58
CA LEU A 525 26.99 -52.27 -29.49
C LEU A 525 28.39 -51.79 -29.14
N ASP A 526 28.81 -50.60 -29.60
CA ASP A 526 30.14 -50.05 -29.26
C ASP A 526 30.16 -49.59 -27.80
N VAL A 527 29.06 -48.98 -27.34
CA VAL A 527 28.86 -48.66 -25.92
C VAL A 527 28.73 -49.94 -25.08
N LEU A 528 28.03 -50.98 -25.56
CA LEU A 528 27.92 -52.27 -24.85
C LEU A 528 29.25 -53.03 -24.81
N ARG A 529 30.06 -52.97 -25.87
CA ARG A 529 31.43 -53.53 -25.90
C ARG A 529 32.34 -52.81 -24.90
N GLN A 530 32.22 -51.49 -24.77
CA GLN A 530 32.85 -50.74 -23.67
C GLN A 530 32.30 -51.12 -22.29
N LYS A 531 30.99 -51.36 -22.16
CA LYS A 531 30.33 -51.78 -20.89
C LYS A 531 30.66 -53.21 -20.45
N SER A 532 30.95 -54.12 -21.38
CA SER A 532 31.20 -55.54 -21.09
C SER A 532 32.58 -55.81 -20.47
N ARG A 533 33.47 -54.82 -20.43
CA ARG A 533 34.76 -54.92 -19.73
C ARG A 533 34.59 -54.53 -18.26
N LYS A 534 34.15 -55.53 -17.46
CA LYS A 534 34.39 -55.71 -16.02
C LYS A 534 33.48 -54.94 -15.04
N SER A 535 32.32 -55.51 -14.71
CA SER A 535 31.79 -55.35 -13.34
C SER A 535 32.46 -56.36 -12.41
N ILE A 536 32.69 -55.99 -11.16
CA ILE A 536 33.24 -56.89 -10.14
C ILE A 536 32.16 -57.10 -9.08
N ASN A 537 31.90 -58.35 -8.72
CA ASN A 537 31.08 -58.68 -7.56
C ASN A 537 32.00 -58.77 -6.35
N THR A 538 31.69 -58.02 -5.30
CA THR A 538 32.42 -58.06 -4.03
C THR A 538 31.89 -59.22 -3.18
N SER A 539 32.74 -59.77 -2.31
CA SER A 539 32.39 -60.75 -1.28
C SER A 539 31.29 -60.24 -0.31
N SER A 540 31.22 -58.92 -0.15
CA SER A 540 30.18 -58.20 0.60
C SER A 540 28.86 -58.04 -0.16
N GLY A 541 28.77 -58.55 -1.40
CA GLY A 541 27.56 -58.59 -2.23
C GLY A 541 27.32 -57.35 -3.09
N HIS A 542 28.26 -56.40 -3.13
CA HIS A 542 28.17 -55.23 -3.98
C HIS A 542 28.54 -55.60 -5.42
N VAL A 543 27.98 -54.85 -6.35
CA VAL A 543 28.39 -54.90 -7.75
C VAL A 543 28.99 -53.55 -8.08
N VAL A 544 30.28 -53.53 -8.42
CA VAL A 544 30.99 -52.32 -8.84
C VAL A 544 31.22 -52.32 -10.34
N ARG A 545 31.05 -51.16 -10.97
CA ARG A 545 31.31 -50.93 -12.40
C ARG A 545 32.70 -50.30 -12.55
N ILE A 546 33.55 -50.89 -13.39
CA ILE A 546 34.84 -50.28 -13.73
C ILE A 546 34.62 -49.11 -14.68
N VAL A 547 35.22 -47.98 -14.33
CA VAL A 547 35.33 -46.76 -15.12
C VAL A 547 36.78 -46.65 -15.60
N PRO A 548 37.09 -47.10 -16.82
CA PRO A 548 38.43 -47.00 -17.37
C PRO A 548 38.78 -45.54 -17.66
N ILE A 549 39.97 -45.14 -17.23
CA ILE A 549 40.58 -43.86 -17.54
C ILE A 549 41.84 -44.14 -18.35
N ASP A 550 41.73 -43.99 -19.67
CA ASP A 550 42.83 -44.18 -20.61
C ASP A 550 43.57 -42.84 -20.77
N GLY A 551 44.75 -42.72 -20.16
CA GLY A 551 45.50 -41.47 -20.12
C GLY A 551 44.86 -40.44 -19.18
N GLU A 552 44.59 -39.23 -19.67
CA GLU A 552 43.90 -38.19 -18.89
C GLU A 552 42.56 -37.83 -19.52
N VAL A 553 41.50 -37.90 -18.70
CA VAL A 553 40.18 -37.43 -19.09
C VAL A 553 39.88 -36.11 -18.42
N GLU A 554 39.80 -35.06 -19.23
CA GLU A 554 39.42 -33.71 -18.78
C GLU A 554 37.92 -33.44 -18.93
N PHE A 555 37.33 -32.85 -17.90
CA PHE A 555 35.94 -32.36 -17.91
C PHE A 555 35.79 -31.10 -17.05
N LYS A 556 34.61 -30.48 -17.08
CA LYS A 556 34.28 -29.32 -16.25
C LYS A 556 33.34 -29.71 -15.12
N MET A 557 33.75 -29.39 -13.89
CA MET A 557 32.96 -29.56 -12.68
C MET A 557 32.30 -28.24 -12.29
N GLY A 558 31.11 -28.30 -11.70
CA GLY A 558 30.31 -27.12 -11.30
C GLY A 558 29.26 -26.71 -12.34
N ALA A 559 28.80 -25.46 -12.25
CA ALA A 559 27.73 -24.91 -13.09
C ALA A 559 28.08 -23.51 -13.63
N SER A 560 27.56 -23.19 -14.82
CA SER A 560 27.71 -21.85 -15.40
C SER A 560 27.05 -20.78 -14.54
N ARG A 561 27.62 -19.57 -14.48
CA ARG A 561 27.02 -18.42 -13.76
C ARG A 561 25.60 -18.07 -14.23
N ARG A 562 25.22 -18.47 -15.46
CA ARG A 562 23.89 -18.24 -16.04
C ARG A 562 22.92 -19.41 -15.81
N GLU A 563 23.36 -20.48 -15.17
CA GLU A 563 22.54 -21.68 -14.96
C GLU A 563 21.54 -21.45 -13.83
N ARG A 564 20.23 -21.45 -14.16
CA ARG A 564 19.15 -21.33 -13.18
C ARG A 564 19.26 -22.42 -12.09
N GLY A 565 19.18 -21.99 -10.83
CA GLY A 565 19.27 -22.84 -9.64
C GLY A 565 20.69 -22.98 -9.08
N ARG A 566 21.72 -22.45 -9.74
CA ARG A 566 23.12 -22.52 -9.28
C ARG A 566 23.33 -21.79 -7.95
N ARG A 567 24.04 -22.43 -7.00
CA ARG A 567 24.58 -21.80 -5.79
C ARG A 567 25.99 -21.25 -5.98
N SER A 568 26.44 -20.39 -5.05
CA SER A 568 27.77 -19.75 -5.08
C SER A 568 28.91 -20.77 -5.03
N ASN A 569 28.75 -21.85 -4.26
CA ASN A 569 29.69 -22.97 -4.06
C ASN A 569 29.84 -23.92 -5.26
N GLU A 570 29.15 -23.66 -6.38
CA GLU A 570 29.17 -24.49 -7.59
C GLU A 570 29.93 -23.80 -8.74
N THR A 571 31.10 -23.23 -8.42
CA THR A 571 31.98 -22.59 -9.42
C THR A 571 32.38 -23.59 -10.49
N LEU A 572 32.35 -23.15 -11.76
CA LEU A 572 32.73 -24.00 -12.89
C LEU A 572 34.26 -24.00 -13.06
N TYR A 573 34.91 -25.16 -13.01
CA TYR A 573 36.36 -25.30 -13.16
C TYR A 573 36.78 -26.60 -13.88
N PRO A 574 37.97 -26.63 -14.51
CA PRO A 574 38.47 -27.83 -15.19
C PRO A 574 39.07 -28.86 -14.20
N VAL A 575 38.76 -30.14 -14.42
CA VAL A 575 39.26 -31.30 -13.68
C VAL A 575 39.77 -32.34 -14.65
N GLY A 576 40.90 -32.98 -14.33
CA GLY A 576 41.45 -34.14 -15.04
C GLY A 576 41.45 -35.37 -14.14
N LEU A 577 40.94 -36.50 -14.65
CA LEU A 577 41.10 -37.80 -14.00
C LEU A 577 42.18 -38.59 -14.74
N THR A 578 43.10 -39.22 -14.00
CA THR A 578 44.20 -40.03 -14.57
C THR A 578 44.17 -41.49 -14.12
N LYS A 579 43.36 -41.82 -13.12
CA LYS A 579 43.31 -43.16 -12.53
C LYS A 579 41.98 -43.85 -12.83
N SER A 580 42.06 -45.09 -13.29
CA SER A 580 40.88 -45.96 -13.42
C SER A 580 40.33 -46.32 -12.03
N PHE A 581 39.01 -46.35 -11.91
CA PHE A 581 38.35 -46.66 -10.65
C PHE A 581 37.13 -47.55 -10.87
N ALA A 582 36.72 -48.28 -9.85
CA ALA A 582 35.45 -48.98 -9.80
C ALA A 582 34.50 -48.25 -8.85
N ILE A 583 33.21 -48.18 -9.19
CA ILE A 583 32.19 -47.53 -8.37
C ILE A 583 30.93 -48.41 -8.26
N GLY A 584 30.32 -48.42 -7.08
CA GLY A 584 29.11 -49.18 -6.78
C GLY A 584 27.98 -48.83 -7.72
N GLU A 585 27.34 -49.86 -8.28
CA GLU A 585 26.24 -49.67 -9.24
C GLU A 585 25.00 -49.03 -8.62
N ALA A 586 24.83 -49.12 -7.29
CA ALA A 586 23.78 -48.43 -6.54
C ALA A 586 24.33 -48.03 -5.15
N GLU A 587 23.53 -47.31 -4.36
CA GLU A 587 23.85 -47.03 -2.96
C GLU A 587 23.94 -48.33 -2.13
N VAL A 588 24.71 -48.28 -1.04
CA VAL A 588 24.79 -49.37 -0.06
C VAL A 588 23.42 -49.58 0.57
N THR A 589 22.92 -50.81 0.55
CA THR A 589 21.59 -51.14 1.08
C THR A 589 21.62 -51.39 2.59
N ASN A 590 20.45 -51.30 3.24
CA ASN A 590 20.30 -51.66 4.65
C ASN A 590 20.80 -53.08 4.94
N ALA A 591 20.47 -54.07 4.10
CA ALA A 591 20.93 -55.44 4.27
C ALA A 591 22.46 -55.57 4.21
N MET A 592 23.09 -54.88 3.24
CA MET A 592 24.56 -54.86 3.10
C MET A 592 25.24 -54.20 4.29
N TYR A 593 24.68 -53.11 4.80
CA TYR A 593 25.24 -52.40 5.95
C TYR A 593 25.07 -53.19 7.26
N ARG A 594 23.95 -53.91 7.42
CA ARG A 594 23.72 -54.76 8.61
C ARG A 594 24.67 -55.94 8.73
N ARG A 595 25.31 -56.37 7.65
CA ARG A 595 26.42 -57.36 7.72
C ARG A 595 27.62 -56.83 8.52
N PHE A 596 27.82 -55.51 8.55
CA PHE A 596 28.83 -54.84 9.36
C PHE A 596 28.28 -54.41 10.72
N ARG A 597 27.07 -53.83 10.75
CA ARG A 597 26.39 -53.42 11.99
C ARG A 597 24.97 -53.97 12.06
N PRO A 598 24.74 -55.15 12.67
CA PRO A 598 23.45 -55.82 12.68
C PRO A 598 22.28 -54.97 13.21
N ASN A 599 22.57 -54.06 14.15
CA ASN A 599 21.56 -53.21 14.79
C ASN A 599 21.26 -51.90 14.01
N HIS A 600 21.75 -51.75 12.77
CA HIS A 600 21.52 -50.55 11.97
C HIS A 600 20.03 -50.36 11.63
N ASN A 601 19.54 -49.15 11.84
CA ASN A 601 18.17 -48.73 11.54
C ASN A 601 18.14 -47.36 10.85
N SER A 602 17.66 -47.33 9.60
CA SER A 602 17.48 -46.11 8.79
C SER A 602 16.24 -45.29 9.14
N GLY A 603 15.39 -45.77 10.06
CA GLY A 603 14.16 -45.11 10.51
C GLY A 603 12.89 -45.58 9.79
N SER A 604 11.73 -45.10 10.29
CA SER A 604 10.41 -45.54 9.82
C SER A 604 10.20 -45.25 8.32
N GLY A 605 9.84 -46.29 7.55
CA GLY A 605 9.64 -46.20 6.09
C GLY A 605 10.91 -46.07 5.25
N LEU A 606 12.10 -46.21 5.86
CA LEU A 606 13.42 -46.11 5.21
C LEU A 606 14.30 -47.36 5.45
N ASN A 607 13.84 -48.29 6.28
CA ASN A 607 14.64 -49.37 6.85
C ASN A 607 14.50 -50.74 6.14
N GLY A 608 13.82 -50.78 4.98
CA GLY A 608 13.68 -52.01 4.19
C GLY A 608 15.02 -52.49 3.64
N ASP A 609 15.20 -53.81 3.54
CA ASP A 609 16.49 -54.44 3.22
C ASP A 609 17.09 -53.98 1.90
N ALA A 610 16.25 -53.76 0.88
CA ALA A 610 16.66 -53.29 -0.44
C ALA A 610 16.69 -51.75 -0.57
N GLN A 611 16.26 -50.99 0.46
CA GLN A 611 16.39 -49.53 0.46
C GLN A 611 17.84 -49.12 0.79
N PRO A 612 18.28 -47.92 0.37
CA PRO A 612 19.60 -47.41 0.74
C PRO A 612 19.70 -47.26 2.26
N ALA A 613 20.87 -47.62 2.80
CA ALA A 613 21.22 -47.37 4.20
C ALA A 613 21.45 -45.87 4.38
N VAL A 614 20.61 -45.23 5.19
CA VAL A 614 20.62 -43.79 5.49
C VAL A 614 20.69 -43.58 7.00
N SER A 615 20.72 -42.33 7.48
CA SER A 615 20.91 -42.04 8.91
C SER A 615 22.22 -42.59 9.47
N LEU A 616 23.28 -42.47 8.66
CA LEU A 616 24.67 -42.81 8.99
C LEU A 616 25.55 -41.56 8.89
N THR A 617 26.56 -41.46 9.74
CA THR A 617 27.59 -40.41 9.62
C THR A 617 28.58 -40.75 8.52
N TRP A 618 29.39 -39.77 8.09
CA TRP A 618 30.49 -40.02 7.16
C TRP A 618 31.49 -41.03 7.73
N ASP A 619 31.82 -40.91 9.03
CA ASP A 619 32.71 -41.84 9.73
C ASP A 619 32.16 -43.28 9.76
N ASP A 620 30.84 -43.45 9.91
CA ASP A 620 30.18 -44.76 9.86
C ASP A 620 30.30 -45.40 8.47
N ALA A 621 30.23 -44.61 7.40
CA ALA A 621 30.45 -45.07 6.03
C ALA A 621 31.93 -45.43 5.79
N ALA A 622 32.87 -44.59 6.24
CA ALA A 622 34.31 -44.84 6.13
C ALA A 622 34.74 -46.11 6.87
N ARG A 623 34.22 -46.37 8.08
CA ARG A 623 34.47 -47.63 8.81
C ARG A 623 33.94 -48.86 8.07
N TYR A 624 32.75 -48.77 7.48
CA TYR A 624 32.19 -49.85 6.66
C TYR A 624 33.07 -50.16 5.45
N LEU A 625 33.63 -49.13 4.81
CA LEU A 625 34.51 -49.27 3.65
C LEU A 625 35.87 -49.88 4.01
N ASN A 626 36.45 -49.52 5.16
CA ASN A 626 37.62 -50.19 5.70
C ASN A 626 37.33 -51.67 6.01
N TRP A 627 36.18 -51.98 6.60
CA TRP A 627 35.76 -53.36 6.87
C TRP A 627 35.65 -54.19 5.58
N ILE A 628 35.07 -53.65 4.49
CA ILE A 628 35.08 -54.35 3.19
C ILE A 628 36.51 -54.50 2.66
N SER A 629 37.36 -53.50 2.82
CA SER A 629 38.76 -53.57 2.38
C SER A 629 39.49 -54.72 3.07
N GLU A 630 39.32 -54.85 4.39
CA GLU A 630 39.89 -55.95 5.17
C GLU A 630 39.36 -57.31 4.72
N LEU A 631 38.04 -57.44 4.52
CA LEU A 631 37.42 -58.68 4.02
C LEU A 631 37.97 -59.16 2.67
N GLU A 632 38.43 -58.24 1.82
CA GLU A 632 38.94 -58.54 0.48
C GLU A 632 40.45 -58.42 0.35
N GLY A 633 41.17 -58.27 1.46
CA GLY A 633 42.63 -58.17 1.46
C GLY A 633 43.16 -56.91 0.76
N HIS A 634 42.42 -55.81 0.82
CA HIS A 634 42.85 -54.50 0.31
C HIS A 634 43.35 -53.61 1.46
N PRO A 635 44.31 -52.70 1.19
CA PRO A 635 44.77 -51.76 2.21
C PRO A 635 43.60 -50.84 2.66
N PRO A 636 43.57 -50.39 3.92
CA PRO A 636 42.56 -49.44 4.36
C PRO A 636 42.65 -48.13 3.56
N ALA A 637 41.52 -47.47 3.35
CA ALA A 637 41.47 -46.15 2.72
C ALA A 637 41.49 -45.02 3.76
N TYR A 638 41.12 -45.33 5.00
CA TYR A 638 41.02 -44.39 6.10
C TYR A 638 41.77 -44.91 7.33
N HIS A 639 42.26 -44.00 8.17
CA HIS A 639 42.71 -44.32 9.53
C HIS A 639 41.90 -43.52 10.55
N GLU A 640 41.88 -43.96 11.81
CA GLU A 640 41.10 -43.30 12.86
C GLU A 640 41.99 -42.37 13.70
N GLU A 641 41.61 -41.10 13.78
CA GLU A 641 42.24 -40.09 14.64
C GLU A 641 41.19 -39.47 15.55
N LYS A 642 41.39 -39.59 16.87
CA LYS A 642 40.46 -39.01 17.88
C LYS A 642 38.99 -39.35 17.61
N LYS A 643 38.71 -40.61 17.22
CA LYS A 643 37.38 -41.16 16.86
C LYS A 643 36.76 -40.66 15.54
N ARG A 644 37.51 -39.91 14.73
CA ARG A 644 37.12 -39.53 13.37
C ARG A 644 37.94 -40.32 12.36
N MET A 645 37.33 -40.67 11.25
CA MET A 645 38.00 -41.29 10.13
C MET A 645 38.66 -40.20 9.27
N VAL A 646 39.90 -40.42 8.88
CA VAL A 646 40.68 -39.49 8.02
C VAL A 646 41.18 -40.28 6.82
N ALA A 647 41.07 -39.72 5.62
CA ALA A 647 41.54 -40.37 4.40
C ALA A 647 43.07 -40.45 4.39
N ILE A 648 43.61 -41.64 4.10
CA ILE A 648 45.04 -41.83 3.89
C ILE A 648 45.39 -41.22 2.53
N LEU A 649 46.31 -40.26 2.51
CA LEU A 649 46.75 -39.57 1.29
C LEU A 649 48.22 -39.96 0.95
N PRO A 650 48.54 -40.28 -0.32
CA PRO A 650 47.62 -40.42 -1.45
C PRO A 650 46.63 -41.58 -1.25
N LEU A 651 45.42 -41.43 -1.80
CA LEU A 651 44.35 -42.44 -1.67
C LEU A 651 44.84 -43.82 -2.10
N THR A 652 44.59 -44.82 -1.25
CA THR A 652 45.00 -46.22 -1.43
C THR A 652 44.12 -46.95 -2.45
N MET A 653 44.42 -48.24 -2.70
CA MET A 653 43.60 -49.14 -3.53
C MET A 653 42.40 -49.75 -2.78
N GLY A 654 42.22 -49.40 -1.51
CA GLY A 654 41.10 -49.82 -0.66
C GLY A 654 39.75 -49.30 -1.11
N TYR A 655 38.68 -49.89 -0.57
CA TYR A 655 37.34 -49.34 -0.71
C TYR A 655 37.21 -48.04 0.08
N ARG A 656 36.58 -47.07 -0.59
CA ARG A 656 36.39 -45.70 -0.11
C ARG A 656 35.10 -45.12 -0.65
N LEU A 657 34.75 -43.93 -0.18
CA LEU A 657 33.77 -43.10 -0.86
C LEU A 657 34.37 -42.59 -2.18
N PRO A 658 33.54 -42.35 -3.23
CA PRO A 658 34.03 -41.70 -4.43
C PRO A 658 34.56 -40.30 -4.09
N THR A 659 35.55 -39.82 -4.83
CA THR A 659 35.88 -38.40 -4.79
C THR A 659 34.77 -37.60 -5.44
N GLU A 660 34.68 -36.31 -5.12
CA GLU A 660 33.64 -35.46 -5.71
C GLU A 660 33.78 -35.44 -7.24
N ALA A 661 35.02 -35.39 -7.73
CA ALA A 661 35.31 -35.44 -9.16
C ALA A 661 34.89 -36.76 -9.82
N GLU A 662 35.18 -37.90 -9.21
CA GLU A 662 34.74 -39.21 -9.71
C GLU A 662 33.21 -39.30 -9.77
N TRP A 663 32.53 -38.85 -8.71
CA TRP A 663 31.07 -38.83 -8.66
C TRP A 663 30.47 -37.95 -9.76
N VAL A 664 30.98 -36.72 -9.91
CA VAL A 664 30.52 -35.80 -10.97
C VAL A 664 30.73 -36.40 -12.35
N TYR A 665 31.90 -37.02 -12.56
CA TYR A 665 32.27 -37.62 -13.84
C TYR A 665 31.26 -38.70 -14.24
N VAL A 666 30.97 -39.65 -13.35
CA VAL A 666 30.04 -40.73 -13.66
C VAL A 666 28.58 -40.26 -13.71
N ALA A 667 28.20 -39.29 -12.87
CA ALA A 667 26.84 -38.76 -12.84
C ALA A 667 26.48 -38.01 -14.14
N ARG A 668 27.45 -37.28 -14.71
CA ARG A 668 27.27 -36.48 -15.93
C ARG A 668 27.70 -37.20 -17.21
N TYR A 669 28.11 -38.46 -17.10
CA TYR A 669 28.60 -39.22 -18.23
C TYR A 669 27.49 -39.43 -19.28
N GLU A 670 27.73 -38.97 -20.50
CA GLU A 670 26.97 -39.34 -21.69
C GLU A 670 27.91 -40.10 -22.62
N ALA A 671 27.43 -41.16 -23.28
CA ALA A 671 28.23 -41.84 -24.29
C ALA A 671 28.53 -40.84 -25.42
N GLY A 672 29.82 -40.64 -25.64
CA GLY A 672 30.33 -39.80 -26.71
C GLY A 672 31.22 -38.66 -26.30
N LYS A 673 32.06 -38.23 -27.24
CA LYS A 673 33.00 -37.09 -27.11
C LYS A 673 32.32 -35.72 -26.89
N ARG A 674 31.02 -35.67 -26.54
CA ARG A 674 30.26 -34.45 -26.26
C ARG A 674 30.32 -33.96 -24.81
N SER A 675 30.99 -34.69 -23.91
CA SER A 675 31.16 -34.30 -22.49
C SER A 675 31.81 -32.92 -22.27
N LYS A 676 32.60 -32.39 -23.22
CA LYS A 676 33.33 -31.12 -22.99
C LYS A 676 32.49 -29.83 -23.07
N SER A 677 31.37 -29.78 -23.82
CA SER A 677 30.70 -28.50 -24.12
C SER A 677 29.32 -28.30 -23.50
N ASN A 678 28.61 -29.36 -23.08
CA ASN A 678 27.30 -29.22 -22.43
C ASN A 678 26.98 -30.44 -21.53
N PRO A 679 27.47 -30.48 -20.28
CA PRO A 679 27.23 -31.60 -19.37
C PRO A 679 25.75 -31.73 -19.00
N LEU A 680 25.32 -32.95 -18.63
CA LEU A 680 23.98 -33.19 -18.09
C LEU A 680 23.70 -32.28 -16.90
N LYS A 681 22.52 -31.64 -16.93
CA LYS A 681 22.08 -30.74 -15.86
C LYS A 681 21.37 -31.49 -14.74
N PHE A 682 20.49 -32.43 -15.10
CA PHE A 682 19.70 -33.27 -14.21
C PHE A 682 19.94 -34.75 -14.54
N PRO A 683 19.67 -35.69 -13.61
CA PRO A 683 19.79 -37.14 -13.88
C PRO A 683 19.03 -37.61 -15.13
N TRP A 684 17.92 -36.94 -15.46
CA TRP A 684 17.06 -37.29 -16.59
C TRP A 684 17.29 -36.44 -17.86
N GLY A 685 18.22 -35.48 -17.83
CA GLY A 685 18.51 -34.63 -19.00
C GLY A 685 18.79 -33.16 -18.68
N PHE A 686 18.33 -32.27 -19.55
CA PHE A 686 18.73 -30.86 -19.55
C PHE A 686 17.67 -29.88 -19.02
N SER A 687 16.43 -30.32 -18.85
CA SER A 687 15.29 -29.45 -18.54
C SER A 687 14.34 -30.04 -17.51
N MET A 688 13.70 -29.14 -16.75
CA MET A 688 12.52 -29.42 -15.93
C MET A 688 11.24 -29.38 -16.78
N PRO A 689 10.15 -30.02 -16.35
CA PRO A 689 10.08 -30.95 -15.20
C PRO A 689 10.71 -32.32 -15.53
N PRO A 690 10.95 -33.20 -14.53
CA PRO A 690 11.36 -34.58 -14.77
C PRO A 690 10.32 -35.34 -15.61
N ILE A 691 10.77 -36.30 -16.40
CA ILE A 691 9.88 -37.25 -17.08
C ILE A 691 9.38 -38.28 -16.06
N ALA A 692 8.12 -38.70 -16.14
CA ALA A 692 7.52 -39.62 -15.17
C ALA A 692 8.42 -40.85 -14.90
N ARG A 693 8.58 -41.20 -13.61
CA ARG A 693 9.44 -42.29 -13.14
C ARG A 693 10.90 -42.21 -13.61
N SER A 694 11.48 -41.01 -13.65
CA SER A 694 12.90 -40.84 -14.00
C SER A 694 13.88 -41.04 -12.85
N GLY A 695 13.41 -41.07 -11.61
CA GLY A 695 14.19 -41.20 -10.39
C GLY A 695 13.28 -40.98 -9.17
N ASN A 696 13.79 -41.26 -7.97
CA ASN A 696 13.06 -40.97 -6.75
C ASN A 696 13.39 -39.58 -6.23
N PHE A 697 12.39 -38.71 -6.15
CA PHE A 697 12.51 -37.31 -5.74
C PHE A 697 11.36 -36.92 -4.81
N ALA A 698 11.28 -35.66 -4.38
CA ALA A 698 10.09 -35.16 -3.67
C ALA A 698 8.88 -35.09 -4.63
N ASP A 699 8.20 -36.21 -4.81
CA ASP A 699 7.01 -36.32 -5.66
C ASP A 699 5.73 -35.80 -4.96
N GLN A 700 4.59 -35.81 -5.64
CA GLN A 700 3.33 -35.32 -5.07
C GLN A 700 2.88 -36.08 -3.80
N THR A 701 3.27 -37.34 -3.62
CA THR A 701 2.93 -38.16 -2.46
C THR A 701 3.79 -37.85 -1.23
N ALA A 702 4.94 -37.18 -1.43
CA ALA A 702 5.78 -36.64 -0.36
C ALA A 702 5.19 -35.37 0.29
N ALA A 703 4.06 -34.85 -0.20
CA ALA A 703 3.39 -33.70 0.38
C ALA A 703 3.18 -33.87 1.91
N GLY A 704 3.54 -32.83 2.67
CA GLY A 704 3.50 -32.83 4.13
C GLY A 704 4.69 -33.52 4.83
N LEU A 705 5.59 -34.19 4.10
CA LEU A 705 6.86 -34.72 4.66
C LEU A 705 8.08 -33.85 4.31
N VAL A 706 7.98 -33.06 3.25
CA VAL A 706 9.08 -32.29 2.64
C VAL A 706 8.57 -30.89 2.28
N PRO A 707 9.44 -29.87 2.28
CA PRO A 707 9.01 -28.48 2.10
C PRO A 707 8.64 -28.13 0.65
N ILE A 708 9.25 -28.80 -0.33
CA ILE A 708 9.03 -28.54 -1.76
C ILE A 708 8.89 -29.87 -2.50
N GLN A 709 7.78 -30.05 -3.19
CA GLN A 709 7.53 -31.15 -4.10
C GLN A 709 7.49 -30.72 -5.58
N ILE A 710 7.79 -31.66 -6.45
CA ILE A 710 7.76 -31.46 -7.90
C ILE A 710 6.30 -31.56 -8.38
N GLN A 711 5.76 -30.42 -8.82
CA GLN A 711 4.39 -30.34 -9.34
C GLN A 711 4.21 -31.21 -10.59
N GLY A 712 3.19 -32.09 -10.57
CA GLY A 712 2.85 -32.98 -11.68
C GLY A 712 3.77 -34.21 -11.82
N TYR A 713 4.68 -34.46 -10.88
CA TYR A 713 5.56 -35.62 -10.88
C TYR A 713 5.13 -36.67 -9.85
N ARG A 714 5.18 -37.94 -10.26
CA ARG A 714 4.95 -39.11 -9.42
C ARG A 714 5.95 -40.20 -9.77
N ASP A 715 6.63 -40.72 -8.76
CA ASP A 715 7.58 -41.82 -8.88
C ASP A 715 7.11 -43.11 -8.19
N GLY A 716 6.11 -43.00 -7.33
CA GLY A 716 5.48 -44.12 -6.63
C GLY A 716 6.04 -44.40 -5.24
N TYR A 717 6.98 -43.58 -4.76
CA TYR A 717 7.62 -43.77 -3.45
C TYR A 717 7.57 -42.49 -2.61
N ARG A 718 6.92 -42.58 -1.45
CA ARG A 718 6.79 -41.44 -0.52
C ARG A 718 8.09 -41.08 0.21
N LYS A 719 9.05 -42.02 0.26
CA LYS A 719 10.40 -41.89 0.85
C LYS A 719 11.40 -42.60 -0.07
N THR A 720 12.52 -43.11 0.45
CA THR A 720 13.44 -43.92 -0.36
C THR A 720 12.73 -45.10 -1.02
N SER A 721 13.17 -45.45 -2.22
CA SER A 721 12.76 -46.63 -2.96
C SER A 721 13.81 -47.73 -2.75
N PRO A 722 13.47 -49.01 -2.99
CA PRO A 722 14.49 -50.02 -3.22
C PRO A 722 15.51 -49.52 -4.26
N VAL A 723 16.79 -49.76 -4.03
CA VAL A 723 17.81 -49.41 -5.01
C VAL A 723 17.51 -50.12 -6.33
N ARG A 724 17.89 -49.50 -7.46
CA ARG A 724 17.63 -50.01 -8.83
C ARG A 724 16.16 -50.01 -9.24
N SER A 725 15.32 -49.22 -8.56
CA SER A 725 13.90 -49.04 -8.95
C SER A 725 13.72 -48.21 -10.23
N PHE A 726 14.74 -47.42 -10.60
CA PHE A 726 14.73 -46.52 -11.75
C PHE A 726 15.77 -46.91 -12.79
N ARG A 727 15.70 -46.31 -13.97
CA ARG A 727 16.63 -46.64 -15.06
C ARG A 727 18.05 -46.18 -14.71
N ALA A 728 19.01 -47.09 -14.83
CA ALA A 728 20.42 -46.74 -14.71
C ALA A 728 20.86 -45.67 -15.74
N ASN A 729 21.88 -44.90 -15.37
CA ASN A 729 22.59 -44.03 -16.30
C ASN A 729 23.33 -44.88 -17.37
N ILE A 730 23.99 -44.22 -18.30
CA ILE A 730 24.65 -44.93 -19.39
C ILE A 730 25.85 -45.77 -18.94
N LEU A 731 26.39 -45.59 -17.74
CA LEU A 731 27.44 -46.43 -17.17
C LEU A 731 26.87 -47.65 -16.42
N GLY A 732 25.55 -47.79 -16.34
CA GLY A 732 24.90 -48.85 -15.57
C GLY A 732 24.82 -48.54 -14.07
N LEU A 733 24.97 -47.27 -13.68
CA LEU A 733 24.79 -46.82 -12.30
C LEU A 733 23.34 -46.38 -12.07
N TYR A 734 22.72 -46.94 -11.05
CA TYR A 734 21.36 -46.67 -10.61
C TYR A 734 21.35 -45.54 -9.57
N ASP A 735 20.21 -44.85 -9.56
CA ASP A 735 19.84 -43.84 -8.56
C ASP A 735 20.82 -42.67 -8.41
N VAL A 736 21.80 -42.53 -9.31
CA VAL A 736 22.76 -41.43 -9.30
C VAL A 736 22.03 -40.11 -9.47
N GLY A 737 22.00 -39.34 -8.39
CA GLY A 737 21.34 -38.04 -8.33
C GLY A 737 19.85 -38.10 -7.96
N GLY A 738 19.36 -39.17 -7.34
CA GLY A 738 18.03 -39.30 -6.72
C GLY A 738 18.03 -40.35 -5.59
N ASN A 739 16.86 -40.71 -5.04
CA ASN A 739 16.70 -41.69 -3.96
C ASN A 739 17.36 -41.26 -2.63
N ALA A 740 18.66 -41.49 -2.44
CA ALA A 740 19.44 -40.94 -1.33
C ALA A 740 20.56 -40.05 -1.87
N ALA A 741 20.76 -38.89 -1.24
CA ALA A 741 21.98 -38.12 -1.46
C ALA A 741 23.16 -38.91 -0.88
N GLU A 742 24.37 -38.66 -1.36
CA GLU A 742 25.51 -39.54 -1.09
C GLU A 742 26.65 -38.80 -0.42
N TRP A 743 27.16 -39.37 0.67
CA TRP A 743 28.44 -38.98 1.23
C TRP A 743 29.58 -39.16 0.21
N ILE A 744 30.45 -38.16 0.14
CA ILE A 744 31.62 -38.12 -0.73
C ILE A 744 32.89 -38.03 0.11
N ASN A 745 34.00 -38.56 -0.39
CA ASN A 745 35.27 -38.58 0.31
C ASN A 745 35.73 -37.17 0.75
N ASP A 746 35.58 -36.19 -0.13
CA ASP A 746 36.11 -34.85 -0.01
C ASP A 746 35.54 -34.09 1.21
N PHE A 747 36.41 -33.36 1.91
CA PHE A 747 35.97 -32.28 2.79
C PHE A 747 35.32 -31.16 1.97
N TYR A 748 34.27 -30.56 2.52
CA TYR A 748 33.56 -29.48 1.86
C TYR A 748 34.31 -28.16 1.97
N ASP A 749 34.52 -27.53 0.82
CA ASP A 749 34.99 -26.14 0.69
C ASP A 749 34.11 -25.41 -0.34
N ALA A 750 33.56 -24.26 0.10
CA ALA A 750 32.72 -23.40 -0.73
C ALA A 750 33.53 -22.66 -1.82
N SER A 751 34.83 -22.50 -1.61
CA SER A 751 35.78 -21.88 -2.55
C SER A 751 36.49 -22.91 -3.43
N ALA A 752 36.09 -24.18 -3.36
CA ALA A 752 36.67 -25.24 -4.17
C ALA A 752 36.54 -24.93 -5.67
N GLY A 753 37.68 -25.00 -6.36
CA GLY A 753 37.78 -24.79 -7.81
C GLY A 753 38.58 -23.55 -8.20
N GLY A 754 39.41 -23.69 -9.24
CA GLY A 754 40.25 -22.61 -9.76
C GLY A 754 40.27 -22.58 -11.29
N ARG A 755 40.95 -21.59 -11.88
CA ARG A 755 41.12 -21.53 -13.35
C ARG A 755 42.06 -22.61 -13.89
N LYS A 756 42.96 -23.12 -13.05
CA LYS A 756 43.93 -24.16 -13.42
C LYS A 756 43.30 -25.55 -13.36
N LEU A 757 43.75 -26.44 -14.25
CA LEU A 757 43.37 -27.85 -14.26
C LEU A 757 43.80 -28.53 -12.95
N SER A 758 42.87 -29.15 -12.26
CA SER A 758 43.13 -29.93 -11.05
C SER A 758 43.08 -31.43 -11.39
N ARG A 759 44.16 -32.17 -11.11
CA ARG A 759 44.30 -33.59 -11.44
C ARG A 759 43.96 -34.46 -10.22
N ASP A 760 43.05 -35.42 -10.41
CA ASP A 760 42.54 -36.34 -9.39
C ASP A 760 42.27 -35.65 -8.03
N PRO A 761 41.48 -34.55 -7.98
CA PRO A 761 41.26 -33.83 -6.73
C PRO A 761 40.53 -34.71 -5.71
N THR A 762 41.01 -34.65 -4.47
CA THR A 762 40.44 -35.37 -3.31
C THR A 762 39.89 -34.43 -2.24
N GLY A 763 39.70 -33.15 -2.60
CA GLY A 763 39.27 -32.09 -1.69
C GLY A 763 40.41 -31.49 -0.85
N PRO A 764 40.09 -30.56 0.07
CA PRO A 764 41.04 -30.05 1.06
C PRO A 764 41.59 -31.16 1.97
N LYS A 765 42.81 -30.99 2.49
CA LYS A 765 43.44 -31.98 3.39
C LYS A 765 42.76 -32.10 4.77
N SER A 766 42.04 -31.06 5.18
CA SER A 766 41.28 -31.03 6.44
C SER A 766 40.02 -30.18 6.27
N GLY A 767 39.01 -30.44 7.10
CA GLY A 767 37.77 -29.69 7.10
C GLY A 767 36.84 -30.15 8.23
N ARG A 768 35.75 -29.41 8.43
CA ARG A 768 34.72 -29.77 9.40
C ARG A 768 33.64 -30.67 8.78
N PHE A 769 33.16 -30.30 7.61
CA PHE A 769 32.04 -30.96 6.93
C PHE A 769 32.53 -31.76 5.73
N HIS A 770 31.83 -32.84 5.39
CA HIS A 770 32.07 -33.58 4.15
C HIS A 770 31.05 -33.19 3.08
N VAL A 771 31.46 -33.35 1.81
CA VAL A 771 30.60 -33.08 0.67
C VAL A 771 29.49 -34.13 0.58
N ILE A 772 28.30 -33.66 0.21
CA ILE A 772 27.16 -34.49 -0.16
C ILE A 772 26.79 -34.19 -1.61
N ARG A 773 26.54 -35.23 -2.40
CA ARG A 773 26.18 -35.11 -3.82
C ARG A 773 24.91 -35.85 -4.17
N GLY A 774 24.30 -35.43 -5.27
CA GLY A 774 23.04 -35.96 -5.74
C GLY A 774 21.84 -35.42 -4.97
N SER A 775 20.67 -35.66 -5.53
CA SER A 775 19.39 -35.35 -4.90
C SER A 775 18.89 -36.55 -4.11
N SER A 776 17.82 -36.37 -3.33
CA SER A 776 17.23 -37.43 -2.52
C SER A 776 15.71 -37.41 -2.69
N TRP A 777 15.02 -38.38 -2.10
CA TRP A 777 13.57 -38.39 -1.96
C TRP A 777 12.99 -37.12 -1.30
N ARG A 778 13.83 -36.29 -0.65
CA ARG A 778 13.42 -35.03 -0.02
C ARG A 778 13.54 -33.79 -0.92
N HIS A 779 14.22 -33.90 -2.05
CA HIS A 779 14.55 -32.76 -2.88
C HIS A 779 13.56 -32.58 -4.04
N GLY A 780 12.97 -31.38 -4.13
CA GLY A 780 12.00 -31.03 -5.18
C GLY A 780 12.27 -29.70 -5.88
N SER A 781 13.25 -28.92 -5.42
CA SER A 781 13.61 -27.65 -6.05
C SER A 781 14.52 -27.83 -7.27
N ILE A 782 14.45 -26.91 -8.24
CA ILE A 782 15.39 -26.91 -9.38
C ILE A 782 16.86 -26.80 -8.94
N THR A 783 17.12 -26.23 -7.77
CA THR A 783 18.47 -26.05 -7.23
C THR A 783 19.08 -27.40 -6.84
N GLU A 784 18.35 -28.18 -6.05
CA GLU A 784 18.82 -29.45 -5.45
C GLU A 784 18.78 -30.62 -6.43
N LEU A 785 17.91 -30.54 -7.44
CA LEU A 785 17.75 -31.58 -8.46
C LEU A 785 18.90 -31.66 -9.48
N ARG A 786 19.80 -30.67 -9.49
CA ARG A 786 20.89 -30.60 -10.47
C ARG A 786 22.05 -31.49 -10.08
N LEU A 787 22.69 -32.10 -11.07
CA LEU A 787 23.93 -32.84 -10.89
C LEU A 787 25.12 -31.95 -10.48
N SER A 788 24.99 -30.62 -10.53
CA SER A 788 25.98 -29.67 -9.98
C SER A 788 25.75 -29.34 -8.52
N PHE A 789 24.59 -29.65 -7.94
CA PHE A 789 24.22 -29.28 -6.58
C PHE A 789 25.16 -29.87 -5.52
N ARG A 790 25.80 -29.00 -4.74
CA ARG A 790 26.69 -29.39 -3.65
C ARG A 790 26.05 -29.04 -2.31
N ASP A 791 25.93 -30.03 -1.46
CA ASP A 791 25.51 -29.89 -0.07
C ASP A 791 26.64 -30.38 0.86
N TYR A 792 26.51 -30.17 2.16
CA TYR A 792 27.51 -30.57 3.14
C TYR A 792 26.89 -30.87 4.50
N SER A 793 27.52 -31.76 5.26
CA SER A 793 27.16 -32.01 6.66
C SER A 793 28.30 -32.74 7.39
N ASP A 794 28.26 -32.71 8.71
CA ASP A 794 29.02 -33.55 9.64
C ASP A 794 28.09 -34.47 10.45
N GLU A 795 26.78 -34.41 10.20
CA GLU A 795 25.74 -35.15 10.90
C GLU A 795 25.03 -36.16 9.99
N LYS A 796 24.48 -37.21 10.60
CA LYS A 796 23.64 -38.18 9.90
C LYS A 796 22.28 -37.57 9.53
N ARG A 797 21.80 -37.82 8.31
CA ARG A 797 20.44 -37.46 7.86
C ARG A 797 19.71 -38.66 7.26
N ASN A 798 18.38 -38.63 7.32
CA ASN A 798 17.51 -39.70 6.83
C ASN A 798 17.34 -39.74 5.29
N ASP A 799 18.09 -38.88 4.59
CA ASP A 799 18.12 -38.81 3.15
C ASP A 799 19.54 -38.87 2.58
N ILE A 800 20.53 -39.12 3.44
CA ILE A 800 21.93 -39.30 3.06
C ILE A 800 22.35 -40.74 3.30
N GLY A 801 22.76 -41.41 2.24
CA GLY A 801 23.45 -42.69 2.23
C GLY A 801 24.82 -42.55 1.59
N PHE A 802 25.30 -43.60 0.93
CA PHE A 802 26.57 -43.58 0.23
C PHE A 802 26.69 -44.75 -0.76
N ARG A 803 27.66 -44.67 -1.67
CA ARG A 803 28.08 -45.78 -2.53
C ARG A 803 29.57 -46.02 -2.40
N ILE A 804 29.99 -47.23 -2.71
CA ILE A 804 31.40 -47.64 -2.61
C ILE A 804 32.17 -47.24 -3.87
N ALA A 805 33.46 -46.97 -3.74
CA ALA A 805 34.40 -46.77 -4.84
C ALA A 805 35.78 -47.33 -4.47
N ARG A 806 36.63 -47.63 -5.46
CA ARG A 806 38.06 -47.92 -5.25
C ARG A 806 38.84 -47.71 -6.54
N TYR A 807 40.14 -47.46 -6.44
CA TYR A 807 40.98 -47.51 -7.64
C TYR A 807 41.15 -48.96 -8.13
N VAL A 808 41.33 -49.11 -9.44
CA VAL A 808 41.60 -50.41 -10.06
C VAL A 808 42.76 -50.27 -11.04
N GLN A 809 43.64 -51.27 -11.02
CA GLN A 809 44.62 -51.44 -12.08
C GLN A 809 43.96 -52.24 -13.19
N ILE A 810 43.93 -51.67 -14.40
CA ILE A 810 43.49 -52.38 -15.59
C ILE A 810 44.79 -52.93 -16.20
N PRO A 811 44.99 -54.26 -16.24
CA PRO A 811 46.12 -54.83 -16.97
C PRO A 811 46.07 -54.32 -18.41
N ASN A 812 47.19 -53.79 -18.90
CA ASN A 812 47.36 -53.30 -20.27
C ASN A 812 47.02 -54.38 -21.31
#